data_AF-A0A7X6VZ41-F1
#
_entry.id   AF-A0A7X6VZ41-F1
#
_cell.length_a   1.000
_cell.length_b   1.000
_cell.length_c   1.000
_cell.angle_alpha   90.00
_cell.angle_beta   90.00
_cell.angle_gamma   90.00
#
_symmetry.space_group_name_H-M   'P 1'
#
loop_
_entity.id
_entity.type
_entity.pdbx_description
1 polymer ?
#
loop_
_entity_poly.entity_id
_entity_poly.type
_entity_poly.pdbx_seq_one_letter_code
_entity_poly.pdbx_strand_id
1 'polypeptide(L)'
;MLRAAFALLLLLLASHVARADVTAVRAGDALVLSNSLIRVRLDLSKGGCPTEVALATEKTSLCGTASLSLYYEGEKRWVTDSSIAGATAKIERRPENAGGGIVVQVDLPAFPGWDLRKSYTLREGSPILSVAYRMRVREALRPYPFIPVNLVGSASADTLLAEGGAVSRDELPVSDFALVMNESPWYAFAKGADGPGVAVALSKWPEWYRRHTIGRRKDGTLFLHARGFPEAFTPGQEVEFSYHLVAFEKEGRRAVAPARALGVAAVPPFEGGAAAPGAASETLARLTQGVRTLCVPQVSTAPILDGVLDDPCWTVAAVADQFVRSNGSALAATETVGRVVYDADALYIGIRCAEPLMANLVTNSREPGPNVWQDDCVEVRLDPRRDRKTSLQFIVNALGVRQDNLLGEGGLTRTRWSAGAHRGADFWSVEIRIPWADLDVTPPRPGDAWGFNLNRERRPVRETTGWCPTPAGFHQAERYGDLLFGRGEVEVTRVEPGIDRDGKGIRVYLRSRRAEAVTVTASVAIARDGKTPVFARGEVSVPPKGEATLTLPFEAREAGTYRVAVTLAALGEIFYAVPFTGTLWAEGLNSVLWPAEEHDQTLYLARETLQHFFFIPANHSQKAYPAFDFVLLLPEGVEFVDCVPKGSRNYHKARRIDVGREVRDGVTYQRVVITSDRALGPSRLEKLRFFNGYLGALRATPRLAGEKHRLFYYLQAPGEREREHALDLVVLPAPEGRQPREIPVGVSLWTIAATDPFWRGLMETYRRCGINSVESGKMGAEPDAARVAREHGMHPWMLLWWSWWNEEYLKQHPDAAVVKRDGRRDAKMVCPEVVADPRSDAITAPLAGYVDAAKAGACEVIWWDLEGPGAFEVCFCARCLERFRRENGIAAGEELTPLVIQTRYASQWTAFACAQSARIAARIRQHAREKNAPLRLAVYSGVQNEHTRRDYRVDWTTLAPHLDIATPSFYSFGAGGLADQFTRGIRETVKGIKEVHEIPVFATLTTGYEGSSLTRDARATRMQILKAIAHGADGVYFWWWGTNDGRHYRAIADASRVIAELEPFFLKGTNDDGLVTVEPSAGASHACWRLGNEVAVLLFNHRGDAAQALRVAPGSLPEPGEWRVVRASPDLEKPAWGPGGLSVAVPALDAVWLVLAR
;
A
#
# COMPACT_ATOMS: atom_id res chain seq x y z
N MET A 1 -26.68 -50.43 -54.57
CA MET A 1 -25.81 -49.39 -55.16
C MET A 1 -26.46 -48.00 -55.18
N LEU A 2 -27.67 -47.78 -55.72
CA LEU A 2 -28.30 -46.45 -55.80
C LEU A 2 -28.25 -45.60 -54.51
N ARG A 3 -28.52 -46.17 -53.33
CA ARG A 3 -28.42 -45.43 -52.05
C ARG A 3 -27.01 -44.91 -51.73
N ALA A 4 -25.95 -45.63 -52.13
CA ALA A 4 -24.57 -45.16 -51.97
C ALA A 4 -24.24 -44.05 -52.98
N ALA A 5 -24.72 -44.17 -54.22
CA ALA A 5 -24.60 -43.09 -55.22
C ALA A 5 -25.36 -41.83 -54.78
N PHE A 6 -26.55 -41.97 -54.18
CA PHE A 6 -27.34 -40.83 -53.69
C PHE A 6 -26.72 -40.20 -52.43
N ALA A 7 -26.13 -40.99 -51.53
CA ALA A 7 -25.35 -40.47 -50.40
C ALA A 7 -24.07 -39.75 -50.86
N LEU A 8 -23.36 -40.27 -51.86
CA LEU A 8 -22.20 -39.62 -52.44
C LEU A 8 -22.58 -38.35 -53.21
N LEU A 9 -23.72 -38.35 -53.92
CA LEU A 9 -24.26 -37.18 -54.59
C LEU A 9 -24.70 -36.10 -53.58
N LEU A 10 -25.30 -36.49 -52.44
CA LEU A 10 -25.60 -35.58 -51.34
C LEU A 10 -24.34 -35.03 -50.67
N LEU A 11 -23.26 -35.81 -50.55
CA LEU A 11 -21.96 -35.33 -50.07
C LEU A 11 -21.27 -34.38 -51.08
N LEU A 12 -21.44 -34.61 -52.38
CA LEU A 12 -20.93 -33.74 -53.46
C LEU A 12 -21.77 -32.47 -53.66
N LEU A 13 -23.07 -32.52 -53.35
CA LEU A 13 -23.95 -31.34 -53.28
C LEU A 13 -23.72 -30.57 -51.97
N ALA A 14 -23.45 -31.24 -50.85
CA ALA A 14 -23.07 -30.60 -49.60
C ALA A 14 -21.71 -29.89 -49.71
N SER A 15 -20.75 -30.44 -50.48
CA SER A 15 -19.49 -29.75 -50.80
C SER A 15 -19.64 -28.63 -51.85
N HIS A 16 -20.84 -28.46 -52.39
CA HIS A 16 -21.27 -27.32 -53.24
C HIS A 16 -22.32 -26.43 -52.57
N VAL A 17 -22.50 -26.51 -51.24
CA VAL A 17 -22.92 -25.33 -50.48
C VAL A 17 -21.87 -24.26 -50.74
N ALA A 18 -22.28 -23.13 -51.29
CA ALA A 18 -21.37 -22.09 -51.80
C ALA A 18 -20.32 -21.73 -50.73
N ARG A 19 -19.03 -21.97 -51.04
CA ARG A 19 -17.93 -21.74 -50.10
C ARG A 19 -17.97 -20.29 -49.66
N ALA A 20 -18.10 -20.08 -48.35
CA ALA A 20 -18.47 -18.81 -47.78
C ALA A 20 -17.25 -17.90 -47.61
N ASP A 21 -16.71 -17.46 -48.76
CA ASP A 21 -15.56 -16.56 -48.88
C ASP A 21 -15.60 -15.48 -47.78
N VAL A 22 -14.59 -15.48 -46.91
CA VAL A 22 -14.43 -14.38 -45.95
C VAL A 22 -14.10 -13.13 -46.77
N THR A 23 -15.01 -12.17 -46.74
CA THR A 23 -14.98 -10.96 -47.56
C THR A 23 -14.57 -9.76 -46.70
N ALA A 24 -13.75 -8.89 -47.28
CA ALA A 24 -13.39 -7.59 -46.72
C ALA A 24 -13.62 -6.51 -47.78
N VAL A 25 -14.70 -5.75 -47.64
CA VAL A 25 -15.12 -4.74 -48.62
C VAL A 25 -14.99 -3.35 -48.00
N ARG A 26 -14.11 -2.52 -48.56
CA ARG A 26 -13.99 -1.11 -48.16
C ARG A 26 -15.09 -0.29 -48.85
N ALA A 27 -15.84 0.47 -48.07
CA ALA A 27 -16.90 1.36 -48.52
C ALA A 27 -16.70 2.75 -47.88
N GLY A 28 -15.94 3.61 -48.57
CA GLY A 28 -15.46 4.88 -48.03
C GLY A 28 -14.55 4.65 -46.81
N ASP A 29 -14.92 5.27 -45.67
CA ASP A 29 -14.23 5.12 -44.39
C ASP A 29 -14.73 3.93 -43.55
N ALA A 30 -15.58 3.07 -44.11
CA ALA A 30 -15.94 1.80 -43.48
C ALA A 30 -15.23 0.61 -44.14
N LEU A 31 -14.91 -0.41 -43.34
CA LEU A 31 -14.51 -1.73 -43.81
C LEU A 31 -15.51 -2.76 -43.30
N VAL A 32 -16.23 -3.41 -44.22
CA VAL A 32 -17.16 -4.48 -43.92
C VAL A 32 -16.44 -5.82 -44.01
N LEU A 33 -16.41 -6.56 -42.91
CA LEU A 33 -15.95 -7.95 -42.83
C LEU A 33 -17.17 -8.87 -42.77
N SER A 34 -17.22 -9.91 -43.60
CA SER A 34 -18.33 -10.87 -43.59
C SER A 34 -17.94 -12.28 -43.98
N ASN A 35 -18.67 -13.25 -43.42
CA ASN A 35 -18.75 -14.63 -43.90
C ASN A 35 -20.24 -15.07 -43.90
N SER A 36 -20.54 -16.36 -44.00
CA SER A 36 -21.92 -16.89 -44.01
C SER A 36 -22.68 -16.74 -42.69
N LEU A 37 -22.02 -16.41 -41.57
CA LEU A 37 -22.62 -16.38 -40.24
C LEU A 37 -22.67 -14.97 -39.63
N ILE A 38 -21.63 -14.16 -39.82
CA ILE A 38 -21.49 -12.84 -39.20
C ILE A 38 -21.10 -11.76 -40.22
N ARG A 39 -21.66 -10.55 -40.05
CA ARG A 39 -21.25 -9.31 -40.70
C ARG A 39 -20.80 -8.32 -39.62
N VAL A 40 -19.66 -7.67 -39.86
CA VAL A 40 -19.07 -6.66 -38.99
C VAL A 40 -18.72 -5.43 -39.81
N ARG A 41 -19.18 -4.24 -39.40
CA ARG A 41 -18.74 -2.96 -39.98
C ARG A 41 -17.74 -2.31 -39.03
N LEU A 42 -16.50 -2.19 -39.47
CA LEU A 42 -15.45 -1.41 -38.81
C LEU A 42 -15.48 0.02 -39.38
N ASP A 43 -15.58 1.01 -38.52
CA ASP A 43 -15.55 2.43 -38.91
C ASP A 43 -14.13 2.98 -38.74
N LEU A 44 -13.41 3.13 -39.86
CA LEU A 44 -12.02 3.60 -39.88
C LEU A 44 -11.90 5.09 -39.51
N SER A 45 -12.96 5.89 -39.70
CA SER A 45 -12.99 7.28 -39.21
C SER A 45 -13.02 7.36 -37.68
N LYS A 46 -13.53 6.29 -37.03
CA LYS A 46 -13.66 6.13 -35.58
C LYS A 46 -12.69 5.07 -35.04
N GLY A 47 -11.40 5.24 -35.31
CA GLY A 47 -10.36 4.33 -34.82
C GLY A 47 -10.56 2.85 -35.19
N GLY A 48 -11.21 2.56 -36.32
CA GLY A 48 -11.56 1.21 -36.76
C GLY A 48 -12.53 0.47 -35.85
N CYS A 49 -13.36 1.14 -35.03
CA CYS A 49 -14.25 0.47 -34.08
C CYS A 49 -15.40 -0.28 -34.77
N PRO A 50 -15.84 -1.45 -34.26
CA PRO A 50 -17.08 -2.08 -34.70
C PRO A 50 -18.27 -1.18 -34.37
N THR A 51 -18.95 -0.70 -35.42
CA THR A 51 -20.19 0.10 -35.34
C THR A 51 -21.42 -0.67 -35.81
N GLU A 52 -21.21 -1.85 -36.41
CA GLU A 52 -22.25 -2.83 -36.72
C GLU A 52 -21.67 -4.22 -36.43
N VAL A 53 -22.40 -5.04 -35.66
CA VAL A 53 -22.16 -6.49 -35.57
C VAL A 53 -23.52 -7.17 -35.69
N ALA A 54 -23.73 -7.94 -36.76
CA ALA A 54 -24.98 -8.61 -37.08
C ALA A 54 -24.72 -10.05 -37.53
N LEU A 55 -25.75 -10.90 -37.44
CA LEU A 55 -25.77 -12.16 -38.17
C LEU A 55 -25.83 -11.85 -39.68
N ALA A 56 -25.24 -12.70 -40.53
CA ALA A 56 -25.20 -12.44 -41.98
C ALA A 56 -26.60 -12.38 -42.63
N THR A 57 -27.59 -13.04 -42.01
CA THR A 57 -29.01 -13.07 -42.35
C THR A 57 -29.82 -11.89 -41.79
N GLU A 58 -29.29 -11.17 -40.79
CA GLU A 58 -29.96 -10.06 -40.13
C GLU A 58 -29.86 -8.75 -40.93
N LYS A 59 -30.90 -7.92 -40.80
CA LYS A 59 -30.90 -6.52 -41.29
C LYS A 59 -30.65 -5.52 -40.17
N THR A 60 -30.65 -5.98 -38.92
CA THR A 60 -30.48 -5.14 -37.73
C THR A 60 -29.21 -5.53 -36.97
N SER A 61 -28.50 -4.52 -36.46
CA SER A 61 -27.31 -4.78 -35.67
C SER A 61 -27.63 -5.24 -34.26
N LEU A 62 -26.75 -6.05 -33.67
CA LEU A 62 -26.82 -6.56 -32.30
C LEU A 62 -25.89 -5.75 -31.37
N CYS A 63 -24.77 -5.23 -31.92
CA CYS A 63 -23.87 -4.31 -31.24
C CYS A 63 -23.92 -2.92 -31.89
N GLY A 64 -24.08 -1.85 -31.10
CA GLY A 64 -24.02 -0.47 -31.57
C GLY A 64 -22.62 0.14 -31.48
N THR A 65 -21.77 -0.32 -30.55
CA THR A 65 -20.34 0.09 -30.50
C THR A 65 -19.51 -0.87 -29.65
N ALA A 66 -18.26 -1.14 -30.05
CA ALA A 66 -17.24 -1.74 -29.18
C ALA A 66 -15.96 -0.88 -29.24
N SER A 67 -15.41 -0.53 -28.08
CA SER A 67 -14.38 0.53 -27.93
C SER A 67 -13.51 0.36 -26.69
N LEU A 68 -12.39 1.07 -26.64
CA LEU A 68 -11.49 1.26 -25.49
C LEU A 68 -11.61 2.72 -25.02
N SER A 69 -11.87 2.96 -23.74
CA SER A 69 -12.02 4.30 -23.15
C SER A 69 -11.12 4.52 -21.94
N LEU A 70 -10.35 5.60 -21.91
CA LEU A 70 -9.52 5.99 -20.77
C LEU A 70 -10.06 7.29 -20.16
N TYR A 71 -10.06 7.41 -18.83
CA TYR A 71 -10.21 8.71 -18.19
C TYR A 71 -8.85 9.35 -17.94
N TYR A 72 -8.68 10.60 -18.33
CA TYR A 72 -7.43 11.35 -18.22
C TYR A 72 -7.59 12.38 -17.10
N GLU A 73 -7.21 11.98 -15.88
CA GLU A 73 -7.57 12.70 -14.64
C GLU A 73 -7.15 14.19 -14.64
N GLY A 74 -5.92 14.49 -15.08
CA GLY A 74 -5.41 15.87 -15.17
C GLY A 74 -6.15 16.77 -16.16
N GLU A 75 -6.88 16.20 -17.13
CA GLU A 75 -7.72 16.93 -18.08
C GLU A 75 -9.22 16.75 -17.79
N LYS A 76 -9.57 15.96 -16.77
CA LYS A 76 -10.92 15.55 -16.36
C LYS A 76 -11.82 14.99 -17.47
N ARG A 77 -11.25 14.50 -18.58
CA ARG A 77 -11.98 14.04 -19.77
C ARG A 77 -11.83 12.55 -20.05
N TRP A 78 -12.78 12.01 -20.80
CA TRP A 78 -12.67 10.69 -21.42
C TRP A 78 -12.01 10.78 -22.80
N VAL A 79 -11.17 9.80 -23.09
CA VAL A 79 -10.53 9.59 -24.39
C VAL A 79 -10.89 8.19 -24.86
N THR A 80 -11.65 8.09 -25.95
CA THR A 80 -12.09 6.80 -26.52
C THR A 80 -11.47 6.60 -27.89
N ASP A 81 -11.02 5.39 -28.20
CA ASP A 81 -10.47 5.03 -29.51
C ASP A 81 -11.45 5.31 -30.67
N SER A 82 -12.75 5.22 -30.43
CA SER A 82 -13.83 5.60 -31.35
C SER A 82 -13.93 7.10 -31.65
N SER A 83 -13.13 7.95 -31.01
CA SER A 83 -13.04 9.40 -31.30
C SER A 83 -11.73 9.80 -32.00
N ILE A 84 -10.90 8.83 -32.39
CA ILE A 84 -9.59 9.08 -33.01
C ILE A 84 -9.69 8.98 -34.53
N ALA A 85 -9.48 10.11 -35.18
CA ALA A 85 -9.38 10.22 -36.64
C ALA A 85 -8.00 9.76 -37.15
N GLY A 86 -7.91 9.49 -38.46
CA GLY A 86 -6.63 9.17 -39.13
C GLY A 86 -6.11 7.75 -38.92
N ALA A 87 -7.01 6.78 -38.66
CA ALA A 87 -6.63 5.37 -38.55
C ALA A 87 -6.14 4.79 -39.88
N THR A 88 -5.04 4.05 -39.86
CA THR A 88 -4.56 3.29 -41.03
C THR A 88 -4.90 1.81 -40.85
N ALA A 89 -5.48 1.18 -41.88
CA ALA A 89 -5.92 -0.21 -41.84
C ALA A 89 -5.17 -1.05 -42.88
N LYS A 90 -4.51 -2.13 -42.43
CA LYS A 90 -3.89 -3.16 -43.27
C LYS A 90 -4.72 -4.44 -43.21
N ILE A 91 -5.00 -5.02 -44.37
CA ILE A 91 -5.79 -6.25 -44.51
C ILE A 91 -4.88 -7.39 -44.97
N GLU A 92 -4.96 -8.54 -44.32
CA GLU A 92 -4.18 -9.75 -44.60
C GLU A 92 -5.14 -10.95 -44.70
N ARG A 93 -5.23 -11.60 -45.88
CA ARG A 93 -5.94 -12.88 -46.02
C ARG A 93 -4.96 -14.00 -45.69
N ARG A 94 -5.28 -14.81 -44.67
CA ARG A 94 -4.45 -15.93 -44.25
C ARG A 94 -4.75 -17.19 -45.08
N PRO A 95 -3.74 -17.98 -45.45
CA PRO A 95 -3.94 -19.22 -46.20
C PRO A 95 -4.68 -20.25 -45.35
N GLU A 96 -5.37 -21.19 -46.01
CA GLU A 96 -6.24 -22.19 -45.38
C GLU A 96 -5.52 -23.02 -44.31
N ASN A 97 -4.27 -23.43 -44.60
CA ASN A 97 -3.40 -24.18 -43.68
C ASN A 97 -2.98 -23.40 -42.41
N ALA A 98 -3.14 -22.07 -42.39
CA ALA A 98 -2.95 -21.22 -41.21
C ALA A 98 -4.28 -20.90 -40.47
N GLY A 99 -5.35 -21.64 -40.78
CA GLY A 99 -6.65 -21.54 -40.10
C GLY A 99 -7.64 -20.57 -40.75
N GLY A 100 -7.46 -20.25 -42.05
CA GLY A 100 -8.44 -19.68 -42.98
C GLY A 100 -9.22 -18.44 -42.52
N GLY A 101 -8.88 -17.26 -43.04
CA GLY A 101 -9.66 -16.05 -42.77
C GLY A 101 -8.99 -14.73 -43.11
N ILE A 102 -9.53 -13.64 -42.58
CA ILE A 102 -9.01 -12.28 -42.74
C ILE A 102 -8.58 -11.71 -41.39
N VAL A 103 -7.39 -11.12 -41.37
CA VAL A 103 -6.90 -10.26 -40.29
C VAL A 103 -6.92 -8.80 -40.78
N VAL A 104 -7.46 -7.90 -39.97
CA VAL A 104 -7.32 -6.45 -40.15
C VAL A 104 -6.51 -5.89 -39.00
N GLN A 105 -5.38 -5.28 -39.31
CA GLN A 105 -4.58 -4.50 -38.36
C GLN A 105 -4.97 -3.03 -38.52
N VAL A 106 -5.30 -2.35 -37.42
CA VAL A 106 -5.64 -0.92 -37.42
C VAL A 106 -4.70 -0.19 -36.46
N ASP A 107 -3.88 0.70 -37.02
CA ASP A 107 -2.93 1.51 -36.27
C ASP A 107 -3.53 2.91 -36.03
N LEU A 108 -3.43 3.37 -34.77
CA LEU A 108 -4.06 4.59 -34.27
C LEU A 108 -2.98 5.55 -33.77
N PRO A 109 -2.35 6.33 -34.67
CA PRO A 109 -1.15 7.10 -34.37
C PRO A 109 -1.39 8.30 -33.43
N ALA A 110 -2.65 8.67 -33.20
CA ALA A 110 -3.06 9.85 -32.45
C ALA A 110 -3.77 9.54 -31.11
N PHE A 111 -3.49 8.40 -30.48
CA PHE A 111 -3.96 8.15 -29.11
C PHE A 111 -3.10 8.96 -28.10
N PRO A 112 -3.71 9.84 -27.27
CA PRO A 112 -2.98 10.64 -26.29
C PRO A 112 -2.11 9.79 -25.34
N GLY A 113 -0.78 9.96 -25.43
CA GLY A 113 0.20 9.24 -24.61
C GLY A 113 0.35 7.74 -24.90
N TRP A 114 -0.20 7.19 -25.99
CA TRP A 114 -0.02 5.79 -26.39
C TRP A 114 0.18 5.61 -27.90
N ASP A 115 1.00 4.65 -28.30
CA ASP A 115 0.83 3.93 -29.56
C ASP A 115 -0.25 2.88 -29.34
N LEU A 116 -1.31 2.91 -30.15
CA LEU A 116 -2.39 1.92 -30.10
C LEU A 116 -2.49 1.17 -31.43
N ARG A 117 -2.33 -0.15 -31.38
CA ARG A 117 -2.54 -1.08 -32.49
C ARG A 117 -3.63 -2.07 -32.13
N LYS A 118 -4.66 -2.15 -32.97
CA LYS A 118 -5.72 -3.16 -32.88
C LYS A 118 -5.49 -4.26 -33.92
N SER A 119 -5.90 -5.48 -33.61
CA SER A 119 -6.14 -6.51 -34.62
C SER A 119 -7.54 -7.11 -34.49
N TYR A 120 -8.21 -7.23 -35.63
CA TYR A 120 -9.46 -7.95 -35.80
C TYR A 120 -9.18 -9.22 -36.61
N THR A 121 -9.65 -10.38 -36.15
CA THR A 121 -9.54 -11.65 -36.88
C THR A 121 -10.92 -12.26 -37.07
N LEU A 122 -11.33 -12.44 -38.32
CA LEU A 122 -12.53 -13.19 -38.71
C LEU A 122 -12.10 -14.45 -39.48
N ARG A 123 -12.49 -15.62 -38.99
CA ARG A 123 -12.19 -16.91 -39.63
C ARG A 123 -13.33 -17.38 -40.53
N GLU A 124 -13.03 -18.25 -41.49
CA GLU A 124 -14.02 -18.85 -42.36
C GLU A 124 -14.96 -19.77 -41.56
N GLY A 125 -16.26 -19.76 -41.90
CA GLY A 125 -17.29 -20.52 -41.17
C GLY A 125 -17.45 -20.19 -39.68
N SER A 126 -16.91 -19.05 -39.19
CA SER A 126 -16.89 -18.73 -37.76
C SER A 126 -17.76 -17.51 -37.43
N PRO A 127 -18.67 -17.57 -36.44
CA PRO A 127 -19.47 -16.43 -36.00
C PRO A 127 -18.72 -15.53 -34.99
N ILE A 128 -17.38 -15.61 -34.97
CA ILE A 128 -16.52 -15.05 -33.93
C ILE A 128 -15.53 -14.05 -34.55
N LEU A 129 -15.66 -12.79 -34.15
CA LEU A 129 -14.65 -11.76 -34.39
C LEU A 129 -13.72 -11.70 -33.17
N SER A 130 -12.47 -12.13 -33.33
CA SER A 130 -11.47 -11.98 -32.27
C SER A 130 -10.86 -10.58 -32.33
N VAL A 131 -10.76 -9.89 -31.20
CA VAL A 131 -10.22 -8.54 -31.06
C VAL A 131 -9.05 -8.55 -30.09
N ALA A 132 -7.88 -8.07 -30.51
CA ALA A 132 -6.74 -7.83 -29.63
C ALA A 132 -6.28 -6.38 -29.72
N TYR A 133 -5.83 -5.88 -28.58
CA TYR A 133 -5.24 -4.57 -28.39
C TYR A 133 -3.80 -4.78 -27.96
N ARG A 134 -2.85 -4.18 -28.68
CA ARG A 134 -1.49 -3.94 -28.19
C ARG A 134 -1.33 -2.42 -28.07
N MET A 135 -0.89 -1.98 -26.91
CA MET A 135 -0.64 -0.58 -26.62
C MET A 135 0.80 -0.44 -26.15
N ARG A 136 1.56 0.51 -26.67
CA ARG A 136 2.83 0.93 -26.08
C ARG A 136 2.64 2.32 -25.50
N VAL A 137 2.96 2.48 -24.23
CA VAL A 137 2.89 3.76 -23.54
C VAL A 137 3.95 4.70 -24.13
N ARG A 138 3.55 5.87 -24.65
CA ARG A 138 4.47 6.90 -25.14
C ARG A 138 4.92 7.86 -24.05
N GLU A 139 4.07 8.08 -23.05
CA GLU A 139 4.27 9.09 -22.00
C GLU A 139 3.87 8.55 -20.63
N ALA A 140 4.40 9.12 -19.54
CA ALA A 140 4.05 8.67 -18.19
C ALA A 140 2.60 9.08 -17.86
N LEU A 141 1.69 8.11 -17.70
CA LEU A 141 0.26 8.35 -17.52
C LEU A 141 -0.28 7.70 -16.23
N ARG A 142 -1.29 8.35 -15.62
CA ARG A 142 -2.17 7.75 -14.60
C ARG A 142 -3.63 7.81 -15.07
N PRO A 143 -4.04 6.95 -16.03
CA PRO A 143 -5.41 6.97 -16.54
C PRO A 143 -6.32 6.18 -15.59
N TYR A 144 -6.91 6.88 -14.63
CA TYR A 144 -7.78 6.30 -13.61
C TYR A 144 -9.23 6.78 -13.79
N PRO A 145 -10.20 5.92 -14.15
CA PRO A 145 -10.08 4.52 -14.56
C PRO A 145 -9.68 4.31 -16.03
N PHE A 146 -9.28 3.07 -16.33
CA PHE A 146 -8.98 2.56 -17.67
C PHE A 146 -10.05 1.50 -18.07
N ILE A 147 -10.70 1.61 -19.23
CA ILE A 147 -11.81 0.72 -19.67
C ILE A 147 -11.43 -0.04 -20.97
N PRO A 148 -10.82 -1.25 -20.91
CA PRO A 148 -10.47 -2.08 -22.08
C PRO A 148 -11.64 -2.49 -22.97
N VAL A 149 -12.85 -2.62 -22.42
CA VAL A 149 -14.07 -2.93 -23.19
C VAL A 149 -15.18 -2.01 -22.74
N ASN A 150 -15.46 -1.00 -23.55
CA ASN A 150 -16.67 -0.20 -23.55
C ASN A 150 -17.54 -0.69 -24.72
N LEU A 151 -18.53 -1.52 -24.40
CA LEU A 151 -19.48 -2.15 -25.31
C LEU A 151 -20.86 -1.53 -25.13
N VAL A 152 -21.53 -1.24 -26.24
CA VAL A 152 -22.92 -0.74 -26.28
C VAL A 152 -23.75 -1.68 -27.15
N GLY A 153 -24.80 -2.27 -26.58
CA GLY A 153 -25.77 -3.09 -27.31
C GLY A 153 -26.63 -2.23 -28.24
N SER A 154 -27.18 -2.81 -29.29
CA SER A 154 -28.15 -2.08 -30.11
C SER A 154 -29.47 -1.85 -29.35
N ALA A 155 -30.27 -0.88 -29.80
CA ALA A 155 -31.58 -0.60 -29.20
C ALA A 155 -32.57 -1.78 -29.26
N SER A 156 -32.29 -2.80 -30.10
CA SER A 156 -33.08 -4.03 -30.18
C SER A 156 -32.71 -5.09 -29.15
N ALA A 157 -31.55 -4.99 -28.49
CA ALA A 157 -31.21 -5.89 -27.39
C ALA A 157 -31.99 -5.49 -26.14
N ASP A 158 -32.73 -6.44 -25.57
CA ASP A 158 -33.64 -6.29 -24.42
C ASP A 158 -33.25 -7.18 -23.24
N THR A 159 -32.26 -8.06 -23.41
CA THR A 159 -31.87 -9.07 -22.42
C THR A 159 -30.34 -9.08 -22.27
N LEU A 160 -29.86 -9.11 -21.01
CA LEU A 160 -28.47 -9.38 -20.66
C LEU A 160 -28.34 -10.86 -20.26
N LEU A 161 -27.31 -11.54 -20.78
CA LEU A 161 -26.93 -12.91 -20.41
C LEU A 161 -25.53 -12.91 -19.77
N ALA A 162 -25.28 -13.76 -18.79
CA ALA A 162 -23.97 -14.05 -18.21
C ALA A 162 -23.89 -15.51 -17.70
N GLU A 163 -22.77 -15.91 -17.08
CA GLU A 163 -22.69 -17.23 -16.42
C GLU A 163 -23.77 -17.44 -15.35
N GLY A 164 -24.15 -16.36 -14.67
CA GLY A 164 -25.17 -16.32 -13.63
C GLY A 164 -26.62 -16.17 -14.13
N GLY A 165 -26.92 -16.41 -15.41
CA GLY A 165 -28.29 -16.43 -15.94
C GLY A 165 -28.62 -15.29 -16.91
N ALA A 166 -29.92 -15.05 -17.10
CA ALA A 166 -30.48 -13.98 -17.93
C ALA A 166 -31.20 -12.93 -17.05
N VAL A 167 -31.30 -11.69 -17.53
CA VAL A 167 -32.04 -10.60 -16.88
C VAL A 167 -32.56 -9.60 -17.91
N SER A 168 -33.77 -9.06 -17.72
CA SER A 168 -34.31 -8.03 -18.63
C SER A 168 -33.58 -6.70 -18.47
N ARG A 169 -33.43 -6.01 -19.59
CA ARG A 169 -32.91 -4.64 -19.71
C ARG A 169 -33.63 -3.64 -18.82
N ASP A 170 -34.92 -3.84 -18.56
CA ASP A 170 -35.69 -2.92 -17.71
C ASP A 170 -35.34 -3.02 -16.22
N GLU A 171 -34.70 -4.10 -15.81
CA GLU A 171 -34.21 -4.35 -14.45
C GLU A 171 -32.81 -3.77 -14.22
N LEU A 172 -32.12 -3.35 -15.29
CA LEU A 172 -30.74 -2.90 -15.21
C LEU A 172 -30.67 -1.40 -14.85
N PRO A 173 -29.88 -1.02 -13.83
CA PRO A 173 -29.80 0.34 -13.33
C PRO A 173 -29.31 1.33 -14.40
N VAL A 174 -29.89 2.54 -14.35
CA VAL A 174 -29.56 3.64 -15.26
C VAL A 174 -28.30 4.37 -14.79
N SER A 175 -27.29 4.41 -15.67
CA SER A 175 -25.95 5.06 -15.61
C SER A 175 -25.14 5.07 -14.30
N ASP A 176 -25.74 5.48 -13.17
CA ASP A 176 -25.04 5.92 -11.97
C ASP A 176 -24.98 4.80 -10.91
N PHE A 177 -25.99 3.93 -10.88
CA PHE A 177 -26.07 2.74 -10.01
C PHE A 177 -25.63 1.45 -10.73
N ALA A 178 -24.85 1.57 -11.81
CA ALA A 178 -24.56 0.49 -12.73
C ALA A 178 -23.96 -0.77 -12.06
N LEU A 179 -24.51 -1.94 -12.40
CA LEU A 179 -24.25 -3.24 -11.81
C LEU A 179 -22.77 -3.58 -11.80
N VAL A 180 -22.19 -3.70 -10.60
CA VAL A 180 -20.80 -4.12 -10.40
C VAL A 180 -20.74 -5.64 -10.39
N MET A 181 -20.24 -6.20 -11.49
CA MET A 181 -19.90 -7.62 -11.60
C MET A 181 -18.39 -7.79 -11.58
N ASN A 182 -17.89 -8.63 -10.69
CA ASN A 182 -16.50 -9.07 -10.70
C ASN A 182 -16.39 -10.42 -11.42
N GLU A 183 -15.28 -10.60 -12.15
CA GLU A 183 -14.73 -11.89 -12.61
C GLU A 183 -15.53 -12.75 -13.60
N SER A 184 -16.76 -12.38 -14.01
CA SER A 184 -17.45 -13.19 -15.02
C SER A 184 -16.74 -13.12 -16.39
N PRO A 185 -16.34 -14.26 -16.97
CA PRO A 185 -15.49 -14.31 -18.16
C PRO A 185 -16.23 -14.06 -19.48
N TRP A 186 -17.57 -13.92 -19.45
CA TRP A 186 -18.34 -13.50 -20.62
C TRP A 186 -19.68 -12.87 -20.24
N TYR A 187 -20.23 -12.10 -21.19
CA TYR A 187 -21.56 -11.48 -21.14
C TYR A 187 -22.17 -11.50 -22.54
N ALA A 188 -23.48 -11.34 -22.67
CA ALA A 188 -24.12 -11.09 -23.96
C ALA A 188 -25.32 -10.14 -23.87
N PHE A 189 -25.58 -9.44 -24.97
CA PHE A 189 -26.80 -8.68 -25.21
C PHE A 189 -27.62 -9.39 -26.30
N ALA A 190 -28.88 -9.70 -26.02
CA ALA A 190 -29.74 -10.52 -26.88
C ALA A 190 -31.16 -9.95 -27.03
N LYS A 191 -31.88 -10.44 -28.04
CA LYS A 191 -33.33 -10.25 -28.25
C LYS A 191 -34.09 -11.41 -27.58
N GLY A 192 -34.43 -11.27 -26.31
CA GLY A 192 -34.90 -12.36 -25.45
C GLY A 192 -33.77 -13.30 -24.98
N ALA A 193 -34.09 -14.19 -24.04
CA ALA A 193 -33.11 -15.10 -23.43
C ALA A 193 -32.51 -16.13 -24.41
N ASP A 194 -33.36 -16.67 -25.30
CA ASP A 194 -32.99 -17.70 -26.29
C ASP A 194 -32.87 -17.17 -27.72
N GLY A 195 -33.06 -15.86 -27.94
CA GLY A 195 -33.01 -15.26 -29.28
C GLY A 195 -31.61 -14.80 -29.71
N PRO A 196 -31.52 -14.11 -30.87
CA PRO A 196 -30.24 -13.72 -31.43
C PRO A 196 -29.57 -12.59 -30.63
N GLY A 197 -28.25 -12.62 -30.56
CA GLY A 197 -27.49 -11.68 -29.74
C GLY A 197 -26.00 -11.62 -30.07
N VAL A 198 -25.31 -10.76 -29.33
CA VAL A 198 -23.85 -10.57 -29.38
C VAL A 198 -23.26 -10.78 -27.99
N ALA A 199 -22.30 -11.68 -27.89
CA ALA A 199 -21.55 -11.94 -26.66
C ALA A 199 -20.14 -11.36 -26.72
N VAL A 200 -19.58 -11.03 -25.56
CA VAL A 200 -18.16 -10.74 -25.36
C VAL A 200 -17.56 -11.82 -24.47
N ALA A 201 -16.60 -12.58 -24.99
CA ALA A 201 -15.82 -13.55 -24.23
C ALA A 201 -14.42 -12.97 -23.93
N LEU A 202 -14.03 -12.94 -22.67
CA LEU A 202 -12.74 -12.40 -22.23
C LEU A 202 -11.63 -13.45 -22.45
N SER A 203 -10.51 -13.04 -23.05
CA SER A 203 -9.44 -13.96 -23.51
C SER A 203 -8.10 -13.73 -22.77
N LYS A 204 -7.37 -12.62 -23.04
CA LYS A 204 -6.12 -12.25 -22.34
C LYS A 204 -6.27 -10.92 -21.62
N TRP A 205 -5.92 -10.85 -20.33
CA TRP A 205 -6.24 -9.71 -19.45
C TRP A 205 -5.07 -9.29 -18.53
N PRO A 206 -4.87 -7.99 -18.24
CA PRO A 206 -3.82 -7.52 -17.34
C PRO A 206 -4.18 -7.66 -15.86
N GLU A 207 -3.18 -7.82 -14.98
CA GLU A 207 -3.37 -8.08 -13.54
C GLU A 207 -4.03 -6.93 -12.74
N TRP A 208 -3.97 -5.68 -13.24
CA TRP A 208 -4.66 -4.52 -12.66
C TRP A 208 -6.14 -4.43 -13.06
N TYR A 209 -6.68 -5.45 -13.73
CA TYR A 209 -8.10 -5.58 -14.01
C TYR A 209 -8.89 -6.04 -12.78
N ARG A 210 -9.98 -5.34 -12.41
CA ARG A 210 -10.68 -5.61 -11.14
C ARG A 210 -12.22 -5.48 -11.14
N ARG A 211 -12.87 -4.86 -12.14
CA ARG A 211 -14.31 -4.55 -12.01
C ARG A 211 -15.03 -4.39 -13.35
N HIS A 212 -16.09 -5.14 -13.60
CA HIS A 212 -17.01 -4.88 -14.70
C HIS A 212 -18.15 -3.98 -14.20
N THR A 213 -18.72 -3.17 -15.09
CA THR A 213 -19.87 -2.32 -14.78
C THR A 213 -20.87 -2.40 -15.92
N ILE A 214 -22.08 -2.88 -15.62
CA ILE A 214 -23.12 -3.13 -16.63
C ILE A 214 -24.38 -2.35 -16.26
N GLY A 215 -25.08 -1.81 -17.25
CA GLY A 215 -26.31 -1.09 -16.97
C GLY A 215 -27.02 -0.63 -18.21
N ARG A 216 -27.90 0.33 -18.02
CA ARG A 216 -28.70 0.94 -19.08
C ARG A 216 -28.40 2.43 -19.20
N ARG A 217 -28.39 2.95 -20.43
CA ARG A 217 -28.34 4.39 -20.72
C ARG A 217 -29.76 4.97 -20.68
N LYS A 218 -29.87 6.30 -20.60
CA LYS A 218 -31.19 7.00 -20.55
C LYS A 218 -32.05 6.81 -21.81
N ASP A 219 -31.41 6.45 -22.94
CA ASP A 219 -32.06 6.05 -24.20
C ASP A 219 -32.54 4.59 -24.23
N GLY A 220 -32.34 3.84 -23.14
CA GLY A 220 -32.68 2.43 -23.03
C GLY A 220 -31.60 1.46 -23.51
N THR A 221 -30.49 1.90 -24.13
CA THR A 221 -29.45 0.99 -24.63
C THR A 221 -28.64 0.33 -23.50
N LEU A 222 -28.30 -0.94 -23.69
CA LEU A 222 -27.45 -1.71 -22.76
C LEU A 222 -25.97 -1.33 -22.93
N PHE A 223 -25.21 -1.27 -21.84
CA PHE A 223 -23.77 -1.07 -21.88
C PHE A 223 -22.99 -1.97 -20.91
N LEU A 224 -21.76 -2.29 -21.29
CA LEU A 224 -20.77 -3.01 -20.47
C LEU A 224 -19.45 -2.22 -20.52
N HIS A 225 -18.98 -1.81 -19.35
CA HIS A 225 -17.66 -1.21 -19.12
C HIS A 225 -16.81 -2.19 -18.28
N ALA A 226 -15.92 -2.94 -18.92
CA ALA A 226 -14.86 -3.68 -18.23
C ALA A 226 -13.80 -2.66 -17.75
N ARG A 227 -13.60 -2.50 -16.44
CA ARG A 227 -12.67 -1.51 -15.85
C ARG A 227 -11.44 -2.14 -15.19
N GLY A 228 -10.28 -1.55 -15.47
CA GLY A 228 -9.04 -1.72 -14.72
C GLY A 228 -8.66 -0.44 -13.96
N PHE A 229 -7.86 -0.61 -12.91
CA PHE A 229 -7.38 0.47 -12.06
C PHE A 229 -5.84 0.39 -11.93
N PRO A 230 -5.10 0.74 -12.99
CA PRO A 230 -3.64 0.80 -12.96
C PRO A 230 -3.18 2.02 -12.15
N GLU A 231 -2.17 1.85 -11.29
CA GLU A 231 -1.62 2.93 -10.46
C GLU A 231 -0.85 3.96 -11.29
N ALA A 232 -0.08 3.47 -12.26
CA ALA A 232 0.56 4.25 -13.31
C ALA A 232 0.91 3.36 -14.52
N PHE A 233 1.12 3.99 -15.66
CA PHE A 233 1.76 3.41 -16.84
C PHE A 233 3.02 4.21 -17.18
N THR A 234 4.08 3.53 -17.59
CA THR A 234 5.40 4.14 -17.79
C THR A 234 5.85 4.11 -19.26
N PRO A 235 6.59 5.13 -19.76
CA PRO A 235 7.04 5.16 -21.16
C PRO A 235 7.75 3.87 -21.57
N GLY A 236 7.39 3.35 -22.74
CA GLY A 236 7.89 2.09 -23.30
C GLY A 236 7.16 0.83 -22.82
N GLN A 237 6.35 0.90 -21.74
CA GLN A 237 5.58 -0.24 -21.26
C GLN A 237 4.58 -0.71 -22.32
N GLU A 238 4.55 -2.02 -22.60
CA GLU A 238 3.54 -2.62 -23.46
C GLU A 238 2.41 -3.26 -22.65
N VAL A 239 1.18 -2.95 -23.06
CA VAL A 239 -0.06 -3.53 -22.52
C VAL A 239 -0.73 -4.31 -23.65
N GLU A 240 -1.01 -5.59 -23.43
CA GLU A 240 -1.71 -6.44 -24.39
C GLU A 240 -2.92 -7.10 -23.72
N PHE A 241 -4.10 -6.94 -24.32
CA PHE A 241 -5.33 -7.61 -23.87
C PHE A 241 -6.21 -7.99 -25.07
N SER A 242 -7.09 -8.97 -24.88
CA SER A 242 -7.94 -9.48 -25.96
C SER A 242 -9.27 -10.07 -25.48
N TYR A 243 -10.24 -10.04 -26.38
CA TYR A 243 -11.58 -10.57 -26.22
C TYR A 243 -12.15 -11.02 -27.57
N HIS A 244 -13.25 -11.76 -27.55
CA HIS A 244 -13.96 -12.20 -28.75
C HIS A 244 -15.37 -11.62 -28.73
N LEU A 245 -15.80 -11.02 -29.84
CA LEU A 245 -17.22 -10.75 -30.11
C LEU A 245 -17.81 -11.97 -30.81
N VAL A 246 -18.91 -12.52 -30.30
CA VAL A 246 -19.58 -13.71 -30.85
C VAL A 246 -21.01 -13.34 -31.21
N ALA A 247 -21.37 -13.42 -32.49
CA ALA A 247 -22.78 -13.37 -32.89
C ALA A 247 -23.41 -14.75 -32.70
N PHE A 248 -24.67 -14.83 -32.30
CA PHE A 248 -25.40 -16.09 -32.18
C PHE A 248 -26.88 -15.91 -32.52
N GLU A 249 -27.50 -16.98 -33.02
CA GLU A 249 -28.95 -17.04 -33.30
C GLU A 249 -29.78 -17.39 -32.06
N LYS A 250 -29.19 -18.18 -31.15
CA LYS A 250 -29.79 -18.67 -29.90
C LYS A 250 -28.73 -19.20 -28.93
N GLU A 251 -29.13 -19.58 -27.72
CA GLU A 251 -28.31 -20.32 -26.74
C GLU A 251 -26.93 -19.66 -26.45
N GLY A 252 -26.89 -18.35 -26.20
CA GLY A 252 -25.64 -17.57 -26.09
C GLY A 252 -24.55 -18.17 -25.17
N ARG A 253 -24.94 -18.81 -24.06
CA ARG A 253 -24.02 -19.52 -23.15
C ARG A 253 -23.24 -20.66 -23.82
N ARG A 254 -23.85 -21.36 -24.80
CA ARG A 254 -23.20 -22.40 -25.61
C ARG A 254 -22.37 -21.77 -26.74
N ALA A 255 -22.89 -20.74 -27.41
CA ALA A 255 -22.19 -20.05 -28.50
C ALA A 255 -20.84 -19.45 -28.07
N VAL A 256 -20.71 -19.06 -26.80
CA VAL A 256 -19.46 -18.55 -26.22
C VAL A 256 -18.41 -19.63 -25.91
N ALA A 257 -18.80 -20.90 -25.73
CA ALA A 257 -17.85 -21.94 -25.32
C ALA A 257 -16.70 -22.16 -26.33
N PRO A 258 -16.92 -22.18 -27.66
CA PRO A 258 -15.83 -22.20 -28.64
C PRO A 258 -14.92 -20.96 -28.58
N ALA A 259 -15.49 -19.77 -28.31
CA ALA A 259 -14.71 -18.53 -28.21
C ALA A 259 -13.72 -18.56 -27.03
N ARG A 260 -14.13 -19.14 -25.89
CA ARG A 260 -13.25 -19.34 -24.71
C ARG A 260 -12.13 -20.36 -24.92
N ALA A 261 -12.21 -21.17 -25.97
CA ALA A 261 -11.18 -22.14 -26.36
C ALA A 261 -10.29 -21.66 -27.52
N LEU A 262 -10.57 -20.49 -28.11
CA LEU A 262 -9.87 -19.99 -29.30
C LEU A 262 -8.70 -19.07 -28.93
N GLY A 263 -7.49 -19.46 -29.32
CA GLY A 263 -6.34 -18.56 -29.32
C GLY A 263 -6.53 -17.39 -30.30
N VAL A 264 -6.25 -16.17 -29.83
CA VAL A 264 -6.23 -14.95 -30.65
C VAL A 264 -4.90 -14.86 -31.41
N ALA A 265 -4.90 -14.23 -32.59
CA ALA A 265 -3.67 -13.93 -33.31
C ALA A 265 -2.81 -12.92 -32.54
N ALA A 266 -1.53 -13.22 -32.31
CA ALA A 266 -0.59 -12.29 -31.69
C ALA A 266 -0.51 -10.99 -32.49
N VAL A 267 -0.59 -9.85 -31.79
CA VAL A 267 -0.42 -8.53 -32.41
C VAL A 267 1.08 -8.28 -32.66
N PRO A 268 1.51 -7.85 -33.86
CA PRO A 268 2.92 -7.55 -34.10
C PRO A 268 3.47 -6.49 -33.12
N PRO A 269 4.75 -6.60 -32.69
CA PRO A 269 5.37 -5.60 -31.83
C PRO A 269 5.45 -4.22 -32.52
N PHE A 270 5.66 -3.18 -31.73
CA PHE A 270 6.15 -1.89 -32.23
C PHE A 270 7.70 -1.90 -32.21
N GLU A 271 8.37 -1.14 -33.08
CA GLU A 271 9.79 -1.38 -33.40
C GLU A 271 10.73 -0.36 -32.70
N GLY A 272 11.65 -0.82 -31.82
CA GLY A 272 12.87 -0.07 -31.36
C GLY A 272 13.03 0.31 -29.85
N GLY A 273 14.27 0.19 -29.29
CA GLY A 273 14.81 0.88 -28.07
C GLY A 273 15.13 0.05 -26.78
N ALA A 274 16.29 0.24 -26.09
CA ALA A 274 16.71 -0.48 -24.82
C ALA A 274 17.82 0.24 -23.95
N ALA A 275 18.08 -0.15 -22.67
CA ALA A 275 18.95 0.63 -21.70
C ALA A 275 19.57 -0.03 -20.39
N ALA A 276 20.64 0.57 -19.76
CA ALA A 276 21.58 0.01 -18.69
C ALA A 276 22.22 1.03 -17.61
N PRO A 277 23.07 0.69 -16.56
CA PRO A 277 23.35 1.43 -15.24
C PRO A 277 24.62 2.27 -14.84
N GLY A 278 24.56 2.99 -13.69
CA GLY A 278 25.51 2.76 -12.53
C GLY A 278 25.78 3.82 -11.41
N ALA A 279 24.95 4.09 -10.36
CA ALA A 279 25.08 5.31 -9.49
C ALA A 279 25.25 5.34 -7.94
N ALA A 280 26.10 6.27 -7.39
CA ALA A 280 26.28 6.81 -6.00
C ALA A 280 27.45 7.85 -5.74
N SER A 281 28.67 7.46 -5.29
CA SER A 281 29.67 8.27 -4.53
C SER A 281 30.56 9.28 -5.31
N GLU A 282 30.38 9.42 -6.62
CA GLU A 282 30.67 10.73 -7.25
C GLU A 282 29.96 11.84 -6.46
N THR A 283 28.88 11.54 -5.71
CA THR A 283 28.14 12.46 -4.86
C THR A 283 28.98 13.53 -4.17
N LEU A 284 30.05 13.22 -3.42
CA LEU A 284 30.83 14.29 -2.77
C LEU A 284 31.69 15.08 -3.78
N ALA A 285 32.23 14.42 -4.81
CA ALA A 285 32.97 15.09 -5.89
C ALA A 285 32.05 16.02 -6.70
N ARG A 286 30.93 15.51 -7.21
CA ARG A 286 29.87 16.26 -7.91
C ARG A 286 29.35 17.45 -7.09
N LEU A 287 29.10 17.28 -5.80
CA LEU A 287 28.62 18.37 -4.91
C LEU A 287 29.68 19.47 -4.67
N THR A 288 30.94 19.24 -5.05
CA THR A 288 32.06 20.18 -4.83
C THR A 288 32.80 20.61 -6.10
N GLN A 289 32.60 19.91 -7.23
CA GLN A 289 33.31 20.10 -8.50
C GLN A 289 32.39 20.50 -9.67
N GLY A 290 31.10 20.75 -9.42
CA GLY A 290 30.14 21.19 -10.43
C GLY A 290 29.21 22.29 -9.92
N VAL A 291 28.64 23.07 -10.84
CA VAL A 291 27.56 24.03 -10.54
C VAL A 291 26.31 23.22 -10.19
N ARG A 292 25.76 23.44 -8.98
CA ARG A 292 24.46 22.86 -8.60
C ARG A 292 23.33 23.69 -9.20
N THR A 293 22.22 23.06 -9.62
CA THR A 293 21.07 23.76 -10.24
C THR A 293 19.76 23.38 -9.53
N LEU A 294 18.87 24.35 -9.33
CA LEU A 294 17.49 24.17 -8.88
C LEU A 294 16.51 24.69 -9.92
N CYS A 295 15.58 23.83 -10.37
CA CYS A 295 14.52 24.21 -11.30
C CYS A 295 13.31 24.74 -10.53
N VAL A 296 13.21 26.06 -10.37
CA VAL A 296 12.19 26.73 -9.55
C VAL A 296 10.82 26.67 -10.23
N PRO A 297 9.78 26.07 -9.62
CA PRO A 297 8.44 26.05 -10.19
C PRO A 297 7.74 27.40 -10.01
N GLN A 298 6.95 27.79 -11.01
CA GLN A 298 6.00 28.88 -10.84
C GLN A 298 4.75 28.36 -10.11
N VAL A 299 4.24 29.11 -9.15
CA VAL A 299 3.02 28.81 -8.37
C VAL A 299 1.96 29.88 -8.57
N SER A 300 0.69 29.51 -8.37
CA SER A 300 -0.48 30.41 -8.48
C SER A 300 -0.94 30.99 -7.14
N THR A 301 -0.29 30.58 -6.04
CA THR A 301 -0.65 30.95 -4.68
C THR A 301 0.63 31.19 -3.91
N ALA A 302 0.78 32.38 -3.34
CA ALA A 302 1.88 32.74 -2.47
C ALA A 302 1.72 32.13 -1.07
N PRO A 303 2.82 31.79 -0.38
CA PRO A 303 2.78 31.41 1.03
C PRO A 303 2.39 32.58 1.94
N ILE A 304 1.78 32.26 3.07
CA ILE A 304 1.76 33.06 4.29
C ILE A 304 3.20 33.09 4.82
N LEU A 305 3.66 34.23 5.33
CA LEU A 305 5.03 34.39 5.80
C LEU A 305 5.06 34.35 7.34
N ASP A 306 4.90 33.17 7.91
CA ASP A 306 4.98 32.96 9.37
C ASP A 306 6.17 32.08 9.80
N GLY A 307 6.79 31.37 8.86
CA GLY A 307 7.95 30.51 9.03
C GLY A 307 7.63 29.03 9.21
N VAL A 308 6.38 28.58 9.13
CA VAL A 308 5.96 27.20 9.43
C VAL A 308 6.20 26.22 8.28
N LEU A 309 6.12 26.66 7.02
CA LEU A 309 6.26 25.85 5.80
C LEU A 309 5.19 24.75 5.61
N ASP A 310 3.97 24.93 6.10
CA ASP A 310 2.83 24.03 5.84
C ASP A 310 1.96 24.44 4.62
N ASP A 311 2.19 25.63 4.05
CA ASP A 311 1.52 26.12 2.85
C ASP A 311 1.59 25.15 1.64
N PRO A 312 0.50 25.00 0.86
CA PRO A 312 0.45 24.09 -0.29
C PRO A 312 1.55 24.31 -1.35
N CYS A 313 2.04 25.54 -1.53
CA CYS A 313 3.11 25.83 -2.50
C CYS A 313 4.43 25.12 -2.16
N TRP A 314 4.70 24.83 -0.88
CA TRP A 314 5.91 24.14 -0.45
C TRP A 314 5.91 22.64 -0.80
N THR A 315 4.75 22.06 -1.11
CA THR A 315 4.62 20.66 -1.56
C THR A 315 5.15 20.43 -2.97
N VAL A 316 5.23 21.48 -3.80
CA VAL A 316 5.71 21.41 -5.20
C VAL A 316 7.07 22.09 -5.40
N ALA A 317 7.64 22.68 -4.35
CA ALA A 317 8.81 23.56 -4.41
C ALA A 317 10.12 22.89 -4.84
N ALA A 318 11.04 23.69 -5.41
CA ALA A 318 12.40 23.24 -5.69
C ALA A 318 13.19 23.10 -4.39
N VAL A 319 13.65 21.88 -4.08
CA VAL A 319 14.29 21.57 -2.79
C VAL A 319 15.81 21.73 -2.86
N ALA A 320 16.35 22.64 -2.07
CA ALA A 320 17.78 22.79 -1.82
C ALA A 320 18.18 21.92 -0.63
N ASP A 321 18.85 20.80 -0.87
CA ASP A 321 19.27 19.83 0.16
C ASP A 321 20.80 19.60 0.15
N GLN A 322 21.28 18.60 0.91
CA GLN A 322 22.68 18.15 0.91
C GLN A 322 23.67 19.29 1.02
N PHE A 323 23.51 20.13 2.05
CA PHE A 323 24.42 21.23 2.33
C PHE A 323 25.81 20.70 2.64
N VAL A 324 26.83 21.41 2.16
CA VAL A 324 28.25 21.17 2.47
C VAL A 324 28.77 22.27 3.38
N ARG A 325 29.85 21.98 4.12
CA ARG A 325 30.63 23.04 4.77
C ARG A 325 31.16 24.01 3.73
N SER A 326 31.29 25.29 4.07
CA SER A 326 31.72 26.31 3.10
C SER A 326 33.12 26.03 2.52
N ASN A 327 34.00 25.35 3.25
CA ASN A 327 35.30 24.89 2.75
C ASN A 327 35.24 23.64 1.82
N GLY A 328 34.05 23.07 1.58
CA GLY A 328 33.84 21.85 0.79
C GLY A 328 34.29 20.55 1.46
N SER A 329 34.79 20.56 2.70
CA SER A 329 35.48 19.40 3.29
C SER A 329 34.56 18.27 3.78
N ALA A 330 33.26 18.53 3.91
CA ALA A 330 32.25 17.57 4.35
C ALA A 330 30.84 18.08 3.99
N LEU A 331 29.84 17.19 4.12
CA LEU A 331 28.45 17.60 4.31
C LEU A 331 28.30 18.38 5.64
N ALA A 332 27.24 19.18 5.77
CA ALA A 332 26.85 19.84 7.01
C ALA A 332 26.66 18.82 8.15
N ALA A 333 27.02 19.16 9.39
CA ALA A 333 26.81 18.28 10.53
C ALA A 333 25.34 18.21 10.99
N THR A 334 24.48 19.08 10.45
CA THR A 334 23.04 19.16 10.71
C THR A 334 22.28 19.49 9.44
N GLU A 335 21.12 18.87 9.24
CA GLU A 335 20.34 19.06 8.01
C GLU A 335 19.87 20.51 7.85
N THR A 336 19.94 21.00 6.61
CA THR A 336 19.29 22.26 6.19
C THR A 336 18.61 22.00 4.85
N VAL A 337 17.34 22.39 4.76
CA VAL A 337 16.48 22.16 3.59
C VAL A 337 15.83 23.48 3.18
N GLY A 338 16.31 24.05 2.08
CA GLY A 338 15.63 25.14 1.39
C GLY A 338 14.53 24.62 0.47
N ARG A 339 13.54 25.46 0.21
CA ARG A 339 12.45 25.29 -0.75
C ARG A 339 12.26 26.60 -1.48
N VAL A 340 12.24 26.57 -2.81
CA VAL A 340 12.09 27.77 -3.63
C VAL A 340 10.88 27.61 -4.56
N VAL A 341 10.03 28.64 -4.60
CA VAL A 341 8.94 28.81 -5.59
C VAL A 341 8.93 30.27 -6.07
N TYR A 342 8.22 30.55 -7.16
CA TYR A 342 8.05 31.93 -7.63
C TYR A 342 6.64 32.17 -8.20
N ASP A 343 6.15 33.41 -8.20
CA ASP A 343 4.92 33.80 -8.87
C ASP A 343 5.13 35.01 -9.80
N ALA A 344 4.07 35.70 -10.21
CA ALA A 344 4.16 36.88 -11.06
C ALA A 344 4.79 38.11 -10.36
N ASP A 345 4.85 38.12 -9.02
CA ASP A 345 5.15 39.29 -8.18
C ASP A 345 6.43 39.13 -7.33
N ALA A 346 6.79 37.91 -6.91
CA ALA A 346 7.96 37.63 -6.07
C ALA A 346 8.56 36.22 -6.22
N LEU A 347 9.82 36.11 -5.79
CA LEU A 347 10.49 34.88 -5.40
C LEU A 347 10.14 34.55 -3.94
N TYR A 348 9.91 33.28 -3.61
CA TYR A 348 9.65 32.82 -2.24
C TYR A 348 10.61 31.70 -1.86
N ILE A 349 11.20 31.80 -0.66
CA ILE A 349 12.22 30.87 -0.17
C ILE A 349 11.86 30.47 1.26
N GLY A 350 11.37 29.24 1.44
CA GLY A 350 11.17 28.61 2.74
C GLY A 350 12.41 27.80 3.12
N ILE A 351 12.92 27.93 4.34
CA ILE A 351 14.18 27.29 4.76
C ILE A 351 13.98 26.65 6.13
N ARG A 352 14.21 25.33 6.24
CA ARG A 352 14.22 24.60 7.52
C ARG A 352 15.65 24.26 7.91
N CYS A 353 16.06 24.67 9.10
CA CYS A 353 17.37 24.42 9.69
C CYS A 353 17.22 23.49 10.89
N ALA A 354 17.50 22.20 10.72
CA ALA A 354 17.56 21.25 11.83
C ALA A 354 18.73 21.64 12.75
N GLU A 355 18.50 21.69 14.05
CA GLU A 355 19.39 22.26 15.04
C GLU A 355 19.29 21.49 16.38
N PRO A 356 20.16 20.50 16.63
CA PRO A 356 20.15 19.76 17.89
C PRO A 356 20.57 20.61 19.11
N LEU A 357 21.02 21.85 18.91
CA LEU A 357 21.38 22.81 19.95
C LEU A 357 20.46 24.06 19.93
N MET A 358 19.14 23.88 19.76
CA MET A 358 18.14 24.96 19.71
C MET A 358 18.19 25.95 20.88
N ALA A 359 18.68 25.51 22.05
CA ALA A 359 18.87 26.34 23.25
C ALA A 359 20.09 27.28 23.16
N ASN A 360 21.06 26.96 22.29
CA ASN A 360 22.32 27.69 22.13
C ASN A 360 22.27 28.68 20.95
N LEU A 361 21.10 28.87 20.33
CA LEU A 361 20.91 29.78 19.21
C LEU A 361 21.29 31.23 19.58
N VAL A 362 22.32 31.76 18.91
CA VAL A 362 22.75 33.15 19.02
C VAL A 362 21.78 34.00 18.22
N THR A 363 21.08 34.91 18.88
CA THR A 363 20.07 35.78 18.26
C THR A 363 20.16 37.19 18.86
N ASN A 364 21.32 37.81 18.75
CA ASN A 364 21.61 39.12 19.31
C ASN A 364 20.86 40.25 18.59
N SER A 365 20.63 40.10 17.28
CA SER A 365 19.89 41.07 16.49
C SER A 365 18.38 40.91 16.72
N ARG A 366 17.74 41.95 17.25
CA ARG A 366 16.28 42.02 17.48
C ARG A 366 15.55 42.96 16.50
N GLU A 367 16.28 43.85 15.83
CA GLU A 367 15.78 44.81 14.85
C GLU A 367 16.61 44.73 13.56
N PRO A 368 16.05 45.06 12.38
CA PRO A 368 16.79 45.02 11.12
C PRO A 368 18.03 45.92 11.11
N GLY A 369 19.18 45.40 10.69
CA GLY A 369 20.44 46.13 10.75
C GLY A 369 21.66 45.35 10.24
N PRO A 370 22.86 45.95 10.25
CA PRO A 370 24.04 45.43 9.54
C PRO A 370 24.74 44.22 10.18
N ASN A 371 24.21 43.69 11.29
CA ASN A 371 24.86 42.66 12.12
C ASN A 371 24.08 41.35 12.23
N VAL A 372 22.97 41.18 11.50
CA VAL A 372 22.14 39.95 11.55
C VAL A 372 22.96 38.71 11.14
N TRP A 373 23.93 38.89 10.25
CA TRP A 373 24.88 37.85 9.87
C TRP A 373 25.66 37.24 11.04
N GLN A 374 25.78 37.91 12.20
CA GLN A 374 26.53 37.41 13.36
C GLN A 374 25.73 36.39 14.20
N ASP A 375 24.43 36.26 13.96
CA ASP A 375 23.53 35.33 14.64
C ASP A 375 23.55 33.93 14.00
N ASP A 376 22.74 33.01 14.52
CA ASP A 376 22.25 31.87 13.76
C ASP A 376 21.27 32.36 12.70
N CYS A 377 21.76 32.44 11.47
CA CYS A 377 21.04 32.98 10.34
C CYS A 377 21.25 32.17 9.07
N VAL A 378 20.32 32.36 8.14
CA VAL A 378 20.43 31.88 6.78
C VAL A 378 20.63 33.06 5.86
N GLU A 379 21.52 32.90 4.89
CA GLU A 379 21.73 33.88 3.84
C GLU A 379 21.28 33.31 2.50
N VAL A 380 20.34 34.00 1.88
CA VAL A 380 20.02 33.85 0.46
C VAL A 380 20.96 34.76 -0.31
N ARG A 381 21.70 34.19 -1.26
CA ARG A 381 22.52 34.92 -2.22
C ARG A 381 21.93 34.78 -3.61
N LEU A 382 21.72 35.90 -4.31
CA LEU A 382 21.19 35.95 -5.66
C LEU A 382 22.11 36.79 -6.56
N ASP A 383 22.43 36.27 -7.74
CA ASP A 383 23.06 36.98 -8.85
C ASP A 383 22.08 36.96 -10.05
N PRO A 384 21.13 37.92 -10.12
CA PRO A 384 20.09 37.95 -11.15
C PRO A 384 20.62 38.26 -12.56
N ARG A 385 21.86 38.75 -12.66
CA ARG A 385 22.54 39.04 -13.93
C ARG A 385 23.38 37.86 -14.41
N ARG A 386 23.62 36.87 -13.54
CA ARG A 386 24.52 35.73 -13.69
C ARG A 386 25.94 36.17 -14.11
N ASP A 387 26.36 37.35 -13.63
CA ASP A 387 27.64 37.97 -13.98
C ASP A 387 28.84 37.39 -13.20
N ARG A 388 28.55 36.56 -12.19
CA ARG A 388 29.49 35.83 -11.32
C ARG A 388 30.42 36.74 -10.51
N LYS A 389 30.05 38.00 -10.30
CA LYS A 389 30.83 39.04 -9.60
C LYS A 389 29.99 39.81 -8.60
N THR A 390 28.80 40.24 -8.99
CA THR A 390 27.86 40.96 -8.14
C THR A 390 26.84 39.99 -7.53
N SER A 391 26.30 40.33 -6.36
CA SER A 391 25.19 39.60 -5.78
C SER A 391 24.43 40.42 -4.76
N LEU A 392 23.15 40.08 -4.62
CA LEU A 392 22.27 40.52 -3.55
C LEU A 392 22.28 39.47 -2.44
N GLN A 393 22.36 39.94 -1.20
CA GLN A 393 22.38 39.13 0.01
C GLN A 393 21.16 39.48 0.85
N PHE A 394 20.33 38.48 1.16
CA PHE A 394 19.20 38.59 2.09
C PHE A 394 19.46 37.65 3.26
N ILE A 395 19.46 38.18 4.48
CA ILE A 395 19.80 37.46 5.70
C ILE A 395 18.59 37.48 6.63
N VAL A 396 18.28 36.31 7.19
CA VAL A 396 17.23 36.18 8.22
C VAL A 396 17.77 35.32 9.36
N ASN A 397 17.77 35.85 10.58
CA ASN A 397 18.11 35.06 11.77
C ASN A 397 16.92 34.19 12.24
N ALA A 398 17.17 33.30 13.21
CA ALA A 398 16.16 32.42 13.80
C ALA A 398 14.97 33.13 14.53
N LEU A 399 14.84 34.46 14.44
CA LEU A 399 13.69 35.25 14.91
C LEU A 399 12.89 35.91 13.76
N GLY A 400 13.36 35.85 12.51
CA GLY A 400 12.79 36.64 11.41
C GLY A 400 13.37 38.04 11.27
N VAL A 401 14.41 38.39 12.02
CA VAL A 401 15.07 39.70 11.90
C VAL A 401 15.91 39.71 10.62
N ARG A 402 15.77 40.80 9.86
CA ARG A 402 16.20 40.93 8.46
C ARG A 402 17.44 41.81 8.31
N GLN A 403 18.32 41.43 7.39
CA GLN A 403 19.35 42.30 6.82
C GLN A 403 19.39 42.07 5.31
N ASP A 404 19.59 43.13 4.52
CA ASP A 404 20.01 43.01 3.13
C ASP A 404 21.31 43.80 2.88
N ASN A 405 22.12 43.30 1.94
CA ASN A 405 23.29 44.01 1.42
C ASN A 405 23.35 43.80 -0.11
N LEU A 406 23.79 44.81 -0.85
CA LEU A 406 24.21 44.68 -2.26
C LEU A 406 25.74 44.60 -2.32
N LEU A 407 26.28 43.69 -3.13
CA LEU A 407 27.70 43.58 -3.41
C LEU A 407 28.06 44.33 -4.71
N GLY A 408 28.40 45.61 -4.57
CA GLY A 408 28.96 46.44 -5.65
C GLY A 408 28.67 47.93 -5.46
N GLU A 409 27.43 48.25 -5.08
CA GLU A 409 26.95 49.58 -4.70
C GLU A 409 26.14 49.47 -3.39
N GLY A 410 25.57 50.57 -2.89
CA GLY A 410 24.88 50.59 -1.59
C GLY A 410 23.66 49.66 -1.48
N GLY A 411 23.22 49.39 -0.24
CA GLY A 411 22.08 48.50 0.06
C GLY A 411 20.75 48.89 -0.61
N LEU A 412 19.76 47.99 -0.57
CA LEU A 412 18.58 48.08 -1.44
C LEU A 412 17.83 49.41 -1.27
N THR A 413 17.57 50.07 -2.40
CA THR A 413 16.78 51.32 -2.44
C THR A 413 15.29 51.10 -2.19
N ARG A 414 14.84 49.84 -2.06
CA ARG A 414 13.46 49.43 -1.83
C ARG A 414 13.43 48.21 -0.90
N THR A 415 12.61 48.26 0.15
CA THR A 415 12.64 47.32 1.28
C THR A 415 11.29 46.63 1.52
N ARG A 416 10.59 46.26 0.43
CA ARG A 416 9.28 45.59 0.44
C ARG A 416 9.40 44.07 0.56
N TRP A 417 10.61 43.52 0.42
CA TRP A 417 10.93 42.15 0.78
C TRP A 417 10.63 41.89 2.26
N SER A 418 10.12 40.72 2.59
CA SER A 418 9.61 40.38 3.92
C SER A 418 9.99 38.95 4.30
N ALA A 419 9.97 38.65 5.61
CA ALA A 419 10.23 37.30 6.10
C ALA A 419 9.42 36.99 7.36
N GLY A 420 8.94 35.75 7.46
CA GLY A 420 8.43 35.11 8.69
C GLY A 420 9.46 34.12 9.25
N ALA A 421 9.30 33.72 10.51
CA ALA A 421 10.20 32.77 11.16
C ALA A 421 9.55 31.99 12.30
N HIS A 422 9.83 30.69 12.34
CA HIS A 422 9.34 29.75 13.33
C HIS A 422 10.51 29.06 14.06
N ARG A 423 10.29 28.68 15.33
CA ARG A 423 11.22 27.89 16.14
C ARG A 423 10.47 26.71 16.73
N GLY A 424 10.71 25.52 16.17
CA GLY A 424 10.20 24.26 16.70
C GLY A 424 11.14 23.64 17.74
N ALA A 425 10.93 22.36 18.05
CA ALA A 425 11.69 21.68 19.10
C ALA A 425 13.14 21.34 18.70
N ASP A 426 13.33 20.83 17.48
CA ASP A 426 14.64 20.39 16.94
C ASP A 426 15.13 21.26 15.77
N PHE A 427 14.47 22.40 15.52
CA PHE A 427 14.71 23.21 14.33
C PHE A 427 14.24 24.65 14.48
N TRP A 428 14.77 25.50 13.62
CA TRP A 428 14.16 26.77 13.27
C TRP A 428 13.97 26.87 11.76
N SER A 429 13.07 27.74 11.33
CA SER A 429 12.76 27.93 9.92
C SER A 429 12.35 29.36 9.62
N VAL A 430 12.49 29.75 8.36
CA VAL A 430 12.09 31.08 7.86
C VAL A 430 11.41 30.94 6.51
N GLU A 431 10.55 31.89 6.18
CA GLU A 431 9.93 32.04 4.86
C GLU A 431 10.16 33.45 4.38
N ILE A 432 10.80 33.60 3.22
CA ILE A 432 11.28 34.88 2.70
C ILE A 432 10.55 35.17 1.39
N ARG A 433 9.97 36.37 1.25
CA ARG A 433 9.39 36.89 0.01
C ARG A 433 10.26 38.03 -0.52
N ILE A 434 10.68 37.92 -1.77
CA ILE A 434 11.56 38.88 -2.45
C ILE A 434 10.86 39.37 -3.74
N PRO A 435 10.22 40.55 -3.73
CA PRO A 435 9.53 41.10 -4.91
C PRO A 435 10.47 41.37 -6.08
N TRP A 436 10.05 41.08 -7.31
CA TRP A 436 10.86 41.37 -8.51
C TRP A 436 11.25 42.85 -8.60
N ALA A 437 10.33 43.73 -8.20
CA ALA A 437 10.53 45.17 -8.19
C ALA A 437 11.49 45.67 -7.09
N ASP A 438 11.94 44.83 -6.15
CA ASP A 438 13.03 45.17 -5.20
C ASP A 438 14.40 44.76 -5.74
N LEU A 439 14.43 43.76 -6.64
CA LEU A 439 15.64 43.31 -7.34
C LEU A 439 15.99 44.18 -8.57
N ASP A 440 15.08 45.10 -8.96
CA ASP A 440 15.14 45.93 -10.18
C ASP A 440 15.27 45.09 -11.47
N VAL A 441 14.58 43.93 -11.50
CA VAL A 441 14.52 43.01 -12.65
C VAL A 441 13.09 42.81 -13.15
N THR A 442 12.95 42.40 -14.41
CA THR A 442 11.71 41.81 -14.91
C THR A 442 11.49 40.42 -14.27
N PRO A 443 10.23 40.00 -14.00
CA PRO A 443 9.94 38.66 -13.53
C PRO A 443 10.55 37.59 -14.46
N PRO A 444 11.27 36.58 -13.94
CA PRO A 444 12.00 35.62 -14.75
C PRO A 444 11.05 34.69 -15.50
N ARG A 445 11.34 34.46 -16.78
CA ARG A 445 10.56 33.56 -17.66
C ARG A 445 11.08 32.13 -17.51
N PRO A 446 10.26 31.11 -17.83
CA PRO A 446 10.73 29.73 -17.91
C PRO A 446 11.94 29.61 -18.84
N GLY A 447 13.07 29.16 -18.31
CA GLY A 447 14.36 29.06 -19.00
C GLY A 447 15.39 30.15 -18.63
N ASP A 448 14.98 31.27 -18.01
CA ASP A 448 15.93 32.26 -17.48
C ASP A 448 16.66 31.67 -16.24
N ALA A 449 17.95 31.95 -16.07
CA ALA A 449 18.78 31.38 -14.98
C ALA A 449 19.57 32.45 -14.22
N TRP A 450 19.55 32.39 -12.88
CA TRP A 450 20.26 33.30 -11.99
C TRP A 450 21.26 32.54 -11.13
N GLY A 451 22.40 33.16 -10.79
CA GLY A 451 23.31 32.58 -9.79
C GLY A 451 22.65 32.55 -8.40
N PHE A 452 22.81 31.47 -7.66
CA PHE A 452 22.20 31.30 -6.34
C PHE A 452 23.07 30.53 -5.35
N ASN A 453 23.07 30.97 -4.11
CA ASN A 453 23.47 30.13 -2.99
C ASN A 453 22.47 30.30 -1.84
N LEU A 454 22.28 29.24 -1.08
CA LEU A 454 21.62 29.30 0.22
C LEU A 454 22.62 28.83 1.26
N ASN A 455 22.86 29.67 2.25
CA ASN A 455 23.90 29.49 3.25
C ASN A 455 23.30 29.52 4.66
N ARG A 456 23.99 28.89 5.60
CA ARG A 456 23.64 28.90 7.02
C ARG A 456 24.88 29.16 7.85
N GLU A 457 24.76 30.13 8.74
CA GLU A 457 25.63 30.32 9.88
C GLU A 457 25.08 29.54 11.06
N ARG A 458 25.83 28.54 11.53
CA ARG A 458 25.48 27.77 12.73
C ARG A 458 26.43 28.14 13.87
N ARG A 459 25.99 29.06 14.74
CA ARG A 459 26.81 29.60 15.84
C ARG A 459 27.07 28.63 17.00
N PRO A 460 26.18 27.69 17.39
CA PRO A 460 26.42 26.74 18.49
C PRO A 460 27.70 25.90 18.37
N VAL A 461 28.18 25.67 17.14
CA VAL A 461 29.44 24.94 16.87
C VAL A 461 30.41 25.67 15.94
N ARG A 462 30.09 26.92 15.54
CA ARG A 462 30.78 27.68 14.49
C ARG A 462 30.96 26.91 13.18
N GLU A 463 29.85 26.40 12.62
CA GLU A 463 29.82 25.74 11.32
C GLU A 463 29.18 26.64 10.26
N THR A 464 29.96 27.07 9.28
CA THR A 464 29.45 27.70 8.04
C THR A 464 29.13 26.63 7.02
N THR A 465 27.90 26.64 6.50
CA THR A 465 27.46 25.70 5.46
C THR A 465 26.78 26.42 4.31
N GLY A 466 26.78 25.78 3.15
CA GLY A 466 26.16 26.26 1.94
C GLY A 466 25.62 25.13 1.10
N TRP A 467 24.61 25.45 0.30
CA TRP A 467 24.18 24.60 -0.80
C TRP A 467 25.33 24.44 -1.81
N CYS A 468 26.03 25.53 -2.15
CA CYS A 468 27.34 25.50 -2.82
C CYS A 468 28.49 25.94 -1.89
N PRO A 469 29.67 25.27 -1.95
CA PRO A 469 30.82 25.58 -1.10
C PRO A 469 31.51 26.90 -1.51
N THR A 470 31.78 27.74 -0.52
CA THR A 470 32.35 29.08 -0.65
C THR A 470 33.51 29.26 0.35
N PRO A 471 34.73 28.76 0.06
CA PRO A 471 35.80 28.58 1.05
C PRO A 471 36.32 29.89 1.66
N ALA A 472 36.45 30.96 0.88
CA ALA A 472 36.78 32.30 1.38
C ALA A 472 35.58 33.11 1.96
N GLY A 473 34.49 32.44 2.36
CA GLY A 473 33.25 33.08 2.85
C GLY A 473 32.20 33.31 1.76
N PHE A 474 30.94 33.54 2.14
CA PHE A 474 29.78 33.47 1.23
C PHE A 474 29.75 34.52 0.08
N HIS A 475 30.65 35.51 0.07
CA HIS A 475 30.78 36.54 -0.97
C HIS A 475 31.63 36.06 -2.18
N GLN A 476 31.32 34.89 -2.72
CA GLN A 476 31.97 34.29 -3.90
C GLN A 476 30.91 33.92 -4.95
N ALA A 477 30.43 34.91 -5.71
CA ALA A 477 29.39 34.74 -6.73
C ALA A 477 29.81 33.78 -7.87
N GLU A 478 31.12 33.66 -8.11
CA GLU A 478 31.73 32.70 -9.03
C GLU A 478 31.64 31.24 -8.59
N ARG A 479 31.17 30.98 -7.36
CA ARG A 479 30.94 29.65 -6.79
C ARG A 479 29.48 29.33 -6.51
N TYR A 480 28.57 30.25 -6.81
CA TYR A 480 27.14 30.01 -6.63
C TYR A 480 26.65 28.91 -7.59
N GLY A 481 25.63 28.18 -7.18
CA GLY A 481 24.84 27.36 -8.10
C GLY A 481 23.97 28.23 -9.00
N ASP A 482 22.93 27.65 -9.58
CA ASP A 482 21.94 28.33 -10.40
C ASP A 482 20.50 28.05 -9.92
N LEU A 483 19.66 29.09 -9.84
CA LEU A 483 18.21 28.97 -9.92
C LEU A 483 17.82 29.08 -11.40
N LEU A 484 17.41 27.96 -11.99
CA LEU A 484 16.78 27.92 -13.30
C LEU A 484 15.28 28.11 -13.10
N PHE A 485 14.69 29.15 -13.70
CA PHE A 485 13.28 29.45 -13.51
C PHE A 485 12.41 28.61 -14.45
N GLY A 486 11.30 28.12 -13.92
CA GLY A 486 10.42 27.16 -14.58
C GLY A 486 10.98 25.73 -14.63
N ARG A 487 10.30 24.85 -15.35
CA ARG A 487 10.86 23.53 -15.71
C ARG A 487 11.80 23.72 -16.89
N GLY A 488 13.05 23.26 -16.75
CA GLY A 488 14.05 23.30 -17.81
C GLY A 488 13.56 22.64 -19.10
N GLU A 489 14.13 23.06 -20.24
CA GLU A 489 13.72 22.56 -21.55
C GLU A 489 14.07 21.07 -21.80
N VAL A 490 14.76 20.42 -20.87
CA VAL A 490 14.88 18.96 -20.80
C VAL A 490 14.56 18.52 -19.37
N GLU A 491 13.78 17.46 -19.24
CA GLU A 491 13.18 16.97 -18.00
C GLU A 491 13.52 15.50 -17.80
N VAL A 492 13.69 15.05 -16.56
CA VAL A 492 13.87 13.63 -16.23
C VAL A 492 12.53 13.08 -15.76
N THR A 493 12.02 12.08 -16.47
CA THR A 493 10.71 11.48 -16.18
C THR A 493 10.81 10.34 -15.17
N ARG A 494 11.97 9.66 -15.10
CA ARG A 494 12.24 8.54 -14.19
C ARG A 494 13.73 8.21 -14.08
N VAL A 495 14.14 7.66 -12.94
CA VAL A 495 15.35 6.82 -12.83
C VAL A 495 14.93 5.46 -12.27
N GLU A 496 15.34 4.36 -12.89
CA GLU A 496 15.12 3.00 -12.37
C GLU A 496 16.46 2.40 -11.97
N PRO A 497 16.69 1.88 -10.76
CA PRO A 497 17.69 0.84 -10.53
C PRO A 497 17.19 -0.47 -11.18
N GLY A 498 17.91 -0.93 -12.20
CA GLY A 498 17.51 -2.06 -13.04
C GLY A 498 17.86 -3.40 -12.39
N ILE A 499 16.87 -3.94 -11.68
CA ILE A 499 16.85 -5.31 -11.17
C ILE A 499 15.90 -6.11 -12.07
N ASP A 500 16.37 -6.42 -13.28
CA ASP A 500 15.71 -7.33 -14.22
C ASP A 500 16.66 -8.49 -14.61
N ARG A 501 16.22 -9.34 -15.53
CA ARG A 501 16.73 -10.72 -15.72
C ARG A 501 18.24 -10.84 -15.97
N ASP A 502 18.88 -9.78 -16.46
CA ASP A 502 20.27 -9.82 -16.93
C ASP A 502 21.23 -9.00 -16.03
N GLY A 503 20.73 -8.48 -14.89
CA GLY A 503 21.52 -7.96 -13.77
C GLY A 503 22.26 -6.63 -14.00
N LYS A 504 21.92 -5.90 -15.08
CA LYS A 504 22.71 -4.77 -15.61
C LYS A 504 21.78 -3.61 -16.02
N GLY A 505 21.16 -2.91 -15.07
CA GLY A 505 20.41 -1.66 -15.34
C GLY A 505 20.44 -0.59 -14.23
N ILE A 506 20.49 0.71 -14.61
CA ILE A 506 20.13 1.95 -13.86
C ILE A 506 19.78 2.94 -14.97
N ARG A 507 18.52 2.94 -15.40
CA ARG A 507 18.08 3.63 -16.61
C ARG A 507 17.63 5.04 -16.27
N VAL A 508 18.07 6.03 -17.06
CA VAL A 508 17.73 7.45 -16.85
C VAL A 508 16.85 7.92 -18.00
N TYR A 509 15.60 8.26 -17.73
CA TYR A 509 14.58 8.58 -18.75
C TYR A 509 14.45 10.09 -18.92
N LEU A 510 14.66 10.58 -20.14
CA LEU A 510 14.79 12.00 -20.50
C LEU A 510 13.67 12.44 -21.45
N ARG A 511 13.24 13.69 -21.34
CA ARG A 511 12.24 14.33 -22.21
C ARG A 511 12.65 15.76 -22.56
N SER A 512 12.91 16.03 -23.84
CA SER A 512 13.12 17.40 -24.34
C SER A 512 11.79 18.09 -24.60
N ARG A 513 11.78 19.41 -24.42
CA ARG A 513 10.72 20.35 -24.78
C ARG A 513 11.17 21.33 -25.87
N ARG A 514 12.47 21.32 -26.22
CA ARG A 514 13.08 22.18 -27.26
C ARG A 514 12.49 21.88 -28.65
N ALA A 515 12.46 22.91 -29.49
CA ALA A 515 12.09 22.78 -30.91
C ALA A 515 13.18 22.10 -31.77
N GLU A 516 14.34 21.81 -31.19
CA GLU A 516 15.51 21.20 -31.83
C GLU A 516 16.01 20.01 -31.01
N ALA A 517 16.81 19.14 -31.63
CA ALA A 517 17.45 18.01 -30.94
C ALA A 517 18.53 18.52 -29.97
N VAL A 518 18.69 17.84 -28.84
CA VAL A 518 19.63 18.24 -27.79
C VAL A 518 20.36 17.05 -27.20
N THR A 519 21.69 17.03 -27.36
CA THR A 519 22.54 16.03 -26.72
C THR A 519 22.56 16.25 -25.21
N VAL A 520 22.17 15.22 -24.46
CA VAL A 520 22.28 15.16 -23.00
C VAL A 520 23.38 14.17 -22.63
N THR A 521 24.36 14.66 -21.88
CA THR A 521 25.32 13.86 -21.14
C THR A 521 24.72 13.48 -19.78
N ALA A 522 24.85 12.22 -19.36
CA ALA A 522 24.64 11.81 -17.97
C ALA A 522 25.94 11.32 -17.32
N SER A 523 26.13 11.67 -16.05
CA SER A 523 27.14 11.07 -15.17
C SER A 523 26.50 10.55 -13.88
N VAL A 524 26.90 9.34 -13.53
CA VAL A 524 26.19 8.39 -12.67
C VAL A 524 27.28 7.49 -12.07
N ALA A 525 27.20 7.24 -10.78
CA ALA A 525 28.31 7.24 -9.83
C ALA A 525 28.67 6.04 -8.86
N ILE A 526 28.33 4.74 -9.06
CA ILE A 526 28.07 3.74 -7.95
C ILE A 526 28.96 3.69 -6.72
N ALA A 527 28.35 3.60 -5.53
CA ALA A 527 29.00 3.23 -4.29
C ALA A 527 28.04 2.73 -3.20
N ARG A 528 28.69 2.18 -2.17
CA ARG A 528 28.15 1.30 -1.15
C ARG A 528 29.08 1.39 0.06
N ASP A 529 28.56 1.22 1.28
CA ASP A 529 29.35 1.17 2.53
C ASP A 529 30.36 2.36 2.69
N GLY A 530 30.07 3.53 2.11
CA GLY A 530 30.95 4.71 2.13
C GLY A 530 32.20 4.67 1.22
N LYS A 531 32.32 3.69 0.30
CA LYS A 531 33.53 3.47 -0.52
C LYS A 531 33.57 4.26 -1.83
N THR A 532 34.73 4.20 -2.50
CA THR A 532 35.08 4.81 -3.80
C THR A 532 34.05 4.54 -4.91
N PRO A 533 33.76 5.52 -5.80
CA PRO A 533 32.75 5.37 -6.84
C PRO A 533 33.17 4.56 -8.07
N VAL A 534 32.18 3.89 -8.68
CA VAL A 534 32.19 3.42 -10.07
C VAL A 534 31.57 4.53 -10.93
N PHE A 535 32.40 5.39 -11.51
CA PHE A 535 31.96 6.39 -12.48
C PHE A 535 31.44 5.72 -13.77
N ALA A 536 30.24 6.09 -14.20
CA ALA A 536 29.55 5.61 -15.39
C ALA A 536 28.93 6.81 -16.14
N ARG A 537 29.59 7.22 -17.24
CA ARG A 537 29.12 8.30 -18.13
C ARG A 537 28.60 7.72 -19.44
N GLY A 538 27.60 8.39 -20.01
CA GLY A 538 27.06 8.12 -21.34
C GLY A 538 26.32 9.35 -21.85
N GLU A 539 26.00 9.37 -23.14
CA GLU A 539 25.37 10.52 -23.80
C GLU A 539 24.26 10.03 -24.73
N VAL A 540 23.16 10.78 -24.83
CA VAL A 540 22.08 10.48 -25.75
C VAL A 540 21.56 11.77 -26.37
N SER A 541 21.28 11.74 -27.68
CA SER A 541 20.56 12.83 -28.33
C SER A 541 19.09 12.70 -28.00
N VAL A 542 18.53 13.67 -27.28
CA VAL A 542 17.10 13.75 -26.99
C VAL A 542 16.46 14.52 -28.16
N PRO A 543 15.55 13.89 -28.93
CA PRO A 543 14.99 14.50 -30.14
C PRO A 543 14.09 15.72 -29.82
N PRO A 544 13.79 16.58 -30.81
CA PRO A 544 12.93 17.75 -30.62
C PRO A 544 11.59 17.35 -30.01
N LYS A 545 11.22 17.98 -28.87
CA LYS A 545 10.00 17.69 -28.10
C LYS A 545 9.75 16.21 -27.77
N GLY A 546 10.78 15.36 -27.77
CA GLY A 546 10.67 13.91 -27.62
C GLY A 546 11.48 13.35 -26.44
N GLU A 547 11.43 12.03 -26.26
CA GLU A 547 12.12 11.33 -25.18
C GLU A 547 13.35 10.55 -25.65
N ALA A 548 14.26 10.27 -24.70
CA ALA A 548 15.31 9.28 -24.86
C ALA A 548 15.61 8.60 -23.52
N THR A 549 15.98 7.32 -23.53
CA THR A 549 16.45 6.61 -22.32
C THR A 549 17.96 6.48 -22.39
N LEU A 550 18.65 7.10 -21.44
CA LEU A 550 20.11 7.01 -21.33
C LEU A 550 20.54 5.85 -20.44
N THR A 551 21.74 5.38 -20.76
CA THR A 551 22.22 4.01 -20.63
C THR A 551 23.70 4.04 -20.33
N LEU A 552 24.06 3.39 -19.25
CA LEU A 552 25.35 3.50 -18.58
C LEU A 552 25.84 2.06 -18.27
N PRO A 553 27.11 1.77 -17.90
CA PRO A 553 27.53 0.40 -17.58
C PRO A 553 27.97 0.17 -16.11
N PHE A 554 27.35 -0.82 -15.44
CA PHE A 554 27.65 -1.28 -14.07
C PHE A 554 27.03 -2.67 -13.80
N GLU A 555 27.47 -3.33 -12.72
CA GLU A 555 27.12 -4.70 -12.32
C GLU A 555 27.21 -4.82 -10.78
N ALA A 556 26.14 -5.26 -10.11
CA ALA A 556 26.10 -5.41 -8.65
C ALA A 556 26.86 -6.68 -8.20
N ARG A 557 28.19 -6.59 -8.18
CA ARG A 557 29.11 -7.69 -7.85
C ARG A 557 29.02 -8.22 -6.42
N GLU A 558 28.29 -7.53 -5.54
CA GLU A 558 28.10 -7.90 -4.14
C GLU A 558 26.74 -7.38 -3.65
N ALA A 559 26.16 -8.01 -2.62
CA ALA A 559 24.88 -7.61 -2.03
C ALA A 559 25.07 -6.51 -0.97
N GLY A 560 24.14 -5.55 -0.88
CA GLY A 560 24.10 -4.53 0.16
C GLY A 560 23.24 -3.30 -0.20
N THR A 561 23.24 -2.29 0.66
CA THR A 561 22.53 -1.03 0.40
C THR A 561 23.39 -0.07 -0.41
N TYR A 562 22.87 0.36 -1.55
CA TYR A 562 23.50 1.33 -2.43
C TYR A 562 22.72 2.64 -2.36
N ARG A 563 23.42 3.75 -2.08
CA ARG A 563 22.89 5.07 -2.46
C ARG A 563 22.99 5.17 -3.98
N VAL A 564 22.21 6.04 -4.63
CA VAL A 564 22.22 6.19 -6.08
C VAL A 564 21.94 7.63 -6.47
N ALA A 565 22.83 8.31 -7.18
CA ALA A 565 22.64 9.71 -7.59
C ALA A 565 23.10 10.00 -9.03
N VAL A 566 22.28 10.76 -9.76
CA VAL A 566 22.37 11.01 -11.20
C VAL A 566 22.57 12.50 -11.48
N THR A 567 23.30 12.82 -12.55
CA THR A 567 23.60 14.20 -13.02
C THR A 567 23.39 14.30 -14.52
N LEU A 568 22.80 15.38 -15.02
CA LEU A 568 22.62 15.65 -16.46
C LEU A 568 23.11 17.03 -16.89
N ALA A 569 23.73 17.08 -18.07
CA ALA A 569 24.11 18.31 -18.75
C ALA A 569 23.69 18.31 -20.23
N ALA A 570 23.33 19.47 -20.76
CA ALA A 570 22.96 19.69 -22.16
C ALA A 570 23.47 21.06 -22.62
N LEU A 571 23.93 21.16 -23.87
CA LEU A 571 24.43 22.41 -24.48
C LEU A 571 25.57 23.13 -23.68
N GLY A 572 26.20 22.42 -22.74
CA GLY A 572 27.23 22.94 -21.83
C GLY A 572 26.76 23.22 -20.40
N GLU A 573 25.46 23.18 -20.10
CA GLU A 573 24.91 23.52 -18.78
C GLU A 573 24.22 22.34 -18.07
N ILE A 574 24.26 22.34 -16.73
CA ILE A 574 23.67 21.30 -15.87
C ILE A 574 22.23 21.68 -15.52
N PHE A 575 21.28 20.79 -15.85
CA PHE A 575 19.84 21.08 -15.71
C PHE A 575 19.09 20.09 -14.80
N TYR A 576 19.74 19.02 -14.31
CA TYR A 576 19.13 18.07 -13.38
C TYR A 576 20.18 17.30 -12.57
N ALA A 577 19.96 17.16 -11.26
CA ALA A 577 20.70 16.22 -10.41
C ALA A 577 19.84 15.76 -9.23
N VAL A 578 19.74 14.43 -8.98
CA VAL A 578 18.92 13.86 -7.89
C VAL A 578 19.59 12.63 -7.25
N PRO A 579 19.56 12.51 -5.90
CA PRO A 579 19.95 11.30 -5.15
C PRO A 579 18.74 10.47 -4.66
N PHE A 580 18.95 9.16 -4.52
CA PHE A 580 18.05 8.19 -3.87
C PHE A 580 18.86 7.07 -3.17
N THR A 581 18.18 6.11 -2.54
CA THR A 581 18.81 4.95 -1.87
C THR A 581 17.98 3.68 -2.13
N GLY A 582 18.62 2.53 -2.29
CA GLY A 582 17.95 1.24 -2.41
C GLY A 582 18.88 0.05 -2.16
N THR A 583 18.31 -1.08 -1.74
CA THR A 583 19.06 -2.32 -1.52
C THR A 583 19.23 -3.07 -2.84
N LEU A 584 20.46 -3.49 -3.16
CA LEU A 584 20.76 -4.35 -4.31
C LEU A 584 21.24 -5.71 -3.81
N TRP A 585 20.68 -6.76 -4.40
CA TRP A 585 21.02 -8.15 -4.10
C TRP A 585 22.05 -8.67 -5.11
N ALA A 586 22.97 -9.52 -4.65
CA ALA A 586 23.96 -10.16 -5.52
C ALA A 586 23.32 -11.28 -6.37
N GLU A 587 24.02 -11.73 -7.40
CA GLU A 587 23.75 -13.05 -7.96
C GLU A 587 24.22 -14.13 -6.97
N GLY A 588 23.43 -15.19 -6.78
CA GLY A 588 23.71 -16.27 -5.81
C GLY A 588 22.88 -16.17 -4.51
N LEU A 589 23.41 -16.74 -3.42
CA LEU A 589 22.79 -16.72 -2.09
C LEU A 589 22.64 -15.29 -1.54
N ASN A 590 21.43 -14.93 -1.10
CA ASN A 590 21.11 -13.66 -0.43
C ASN A 590 20.13 -13.90 0.72
N SER A 591 20.15 -13.08 1.77
CA SER A 591 19.21 -13.18 2.89
C SER A 591 18.98 -11.86 3.63
N VAL A 592 17.90 -11.80 4.40
CA VAL A 592 17.55 -10.67 5.27
C VAL A 592 17.09 -11.13 6.65
N LEU A 593 17.33 -10.29 7.67
CA LEU A 593 16.89 -10.48 9.04
C LEU A 593 15.88 -9.39 9.42
N TRP A 594 14.65 -9.81 9.72
CA TRP A 594 13.50 -8.95 10.02
C TRP A 594 13.22 -8.93 11.54
N PRO A 595 12.92 -7.76 12.15
CA PRO A 595 12.64 -6.46 11.52
C PRO A 595 13.86 -5.55 11.32
N ALA A 596 15.10 -6.04 11.46
CA ALA A 596 16.29 -5.17 11.41
C ALA A 596 16.47 -4.43 10.07
N GLU A 597 16.05 -5.04 8.95
CA GLU A 597 16.03 -4.39 7.63
C GLU A 597 15.18 -3.10 7.59
N GLU A 598 14.06 -3.05 8.33
CA GLU A 598 13.19 -1.86 8.41
C GLU A 598 13.79 -0.71 9.25
N HIS A 599 14.88 -0.96 9.96
CA HIS A 599 15.37 -0.10 11.04
C HIS A 599 16.86 0.23 10.86
N ASP A 600 17.25 0.51 9.61
CA ASP A 600 18.63 0.80 9.20
C ASP A 600 19.63 -0.25 9.71
N GLN A 601 19.29 -1.52 9.49
CA GLN A 601 20.07 -2.70 9.92
C GLN A 601 20.27 -2.78 11.45
N THR A 602 19.30 -2.27 12.23
CA THR A 602 19.29 -2.32 13.71
C THR A 602 18.20 -3.26 14.25
N LEU A 603 18.59 -4.28 15.00
CA LEU A 603 17.67 -5.10 15.79
C LEU A 603 17.57 -4.55 17.22
N TYR A 604 16.37 -4.29 17.72
CA TYR A 604 16.15 -3.91 19.13
C TYR A 604 15.68 -5.12 19.93
N LEU A 605 16.40 -5.50 20.98
CA LEU A 605 15.98 -6.47 21.99
C LEU A 605 15.67 -5.74 23.30
N ALA A 606 14.74 -6.26 24.10
CA ALA A 606 14.58 -5.84 25.50
C ALA A 606 15.20 -6.87 26.45
N ARG A 607 15.90 -6.42 27.51
CA ARG A 607 16.48 -7.31 28.53
C ARG A 607 15.41 -8.20 29.16
N GLU A 608 15.80 -9.44 29.46
CA GLU A 608 14.94 -10.46 30.08
C GLU A 608 13.69 -10.83 29.25
N THR A 609 13.68 -10.51 27.95
CA THR A 609 12.67 -10.96 26.99
C THR A 609 13.21 -12.03 26.04
N LEU A 610 12.29 -12.83 25.52
CA LEU A 610 12.45 -13.69 24.36
C LEU A 610 11.79 -12.99 23.17
N GLN A 611 12.57 -12.74 22.11
CA GLN A 611 12.10 -12.02 20.94
C GLN A 611 12.24 -12.85 19.67
N HIS A 612 11.21 -12.78 18.83
CA HIS A 612 11.20 -13.38 17.51
C HIS A 612 11.95 -12.53 16.47
N PHE A 613 12.51 -13.20 15.47
CA PHE A 613 12.95 -12.59 14.23
C PHE A 613 12.65 -13.53 13.07
N PHE A 614 12.37 -12.99 11.89
CA PHE A 614 12.39 -13.80 10.66
C PHE A 614 13.77 -13.72 10.02
N PHE A 615 14.24 -14.86 9.53
CA PHE A 615 15.38 -14.91 8.63
C PHE A 615 14.93 -15.46 7.28
N ILE A 616 14.96 -14.64 6.23
CA ILE A 616 14.38 -14.97 4.92
C ILE A 616 15.51 -15.33 3.96
N PRO A 617 15.65 -16.61 3.56
CA PRO A 617 16.68 -17.05 2.63
C PRO A 617 16.22 -16.89 1.17
N ALA A 618 17.15 -16.54 0.29
CA ALA A 618 16.92 -16.45 -1.15
C ALA A 618 18.15 -16.88 -1.95
N ASN A 619 17.92 -17.15 -3.23
CA ASN A 619 18.94 -17.56 -4.17
C ASN A 619 18.62 -16.93 -5.52
N HIS A 620 19.29 -15.83 -5.82
CA HIS A 620 19.01 -15.04 -7.01
C HIS A 620 19.46 -15.75 -8.30
N SER A 621 20.35 -16.76 -8.18
CA SER A 621 20.88 -17.54 -9.30
C SER A 621 19.93 -18.62 -9.83
N GLN A 622 20.32 -19.23 -10.96
CA GLN A 622 19.63 -20.40 -11.55
C GLN A 622 20.05 -21.75 -10.93
N LYS A 623 21.04 -21.76 -10.01
CA LYS A 623 21.49 -22.96 -9.30
C LYS A 623 20.45 -23.38 -8.26
N ALA A 624 20.47 -24.63 -7.81
CA ALA A 624 19.61 -25.11 -6.72
C ALA A 624 20.46 -25.87 -5.70
N TYR A 625 20.26 -25.58 -4.41
CA TYR A 625 21.03 -26.17 -3.32
C TYR A 625 20.17 -27.20 -2.58
N PRO A 626 20.56 -28.49 -2.52
CA PRO A 626 19.73 -29.54 -1.90
C PRO A 626 19.59 -29.35 -0.38
N ALA A 627 20.57 -28.70 0.24
CA ALA A 627 20.53 -28.15 1.59
C ALA A 627 21.40 -26.90 1.64
N PHE A 628 21.15 -26.06 2.64
CA PHE A 628 21.91 -24.86 2.97
C PHE A 628 21.88 -24.66 4.48
N ASP A 629 22.84 -23.90 5.02
CA ASP A 629 22.83 -23.44 6.40
C ASP A 629 22.62 -21.93 6.47
N PHE A 630 21.89 -21.51 7.48
CA PHE A 630 21.90 -20.15 8.02
C PHE A 630 22.93 -20.08 9.16
N VAL A 631 23.79 -19.06 9.17
CA VAL A 631 24.76 -18.84 10.24
C VAL A 631 24.55 -17.48 10.90
N LEU A 632 24.59 -17.48 12.24
CA LEU A 632 24.59 -16.30 13.11
C LEU A 632 25.88 -16.26 13.95
N LEU A 633 26.42 -15.05 14.14
CA LEU A 633 27.38 -14.72 15.20
C LEU A 633 26.72 -13.74 16.17
N LEU A 634 26.36 -14.23 17.35
CA LEU A 634 25.68 -13.48 18.40
C LEU A 634 26.70 -12.99 19.45
N PRO A 635 26.61 -11.76 19.95
CA PRO A 635 27.54 -11.25 20.97
C PRO A 635 27.31 -11.94 22.33
N GLU A 636 28.35 -12.02 23.16
CA GLU A 636 28.25 -12.66 24.49
C GLU A 636 27.19 -11.99 25.37
N GLY A 637 26.24 -12.80 25.86
CA GLY A 637 25.06 -12.35 26.61
C GLY A 637 23.77 -12.33 25.79
N VAL A 638 23.82 -12.62 24.49
CA VAL A 638 22.66 -12.98 23.66
C VAL A 638 22.66 -14.50 23.44
N GLU A 639 21.51 -15.12 23.68
CA GLU A 639 21.33 -16.57 23.51
C GLU A 639 20.34 -16.84 22.37
N PHE A 640 20.72 -17.69 21.41
CA PHE A 640 19.76 -18.33 20.52
C PHE A 640 19.00 -19.43 21.28
N VAL A 641 17.66 -19.42 21.20
CA VAL A 641 16.81 -20.33 22.00
C VAL A 641 16.22 -21.47 21.17
N ASP A 642 15.53 -21.18 20.06
CA ASP A 642 14.90 -22.19 19.20
C ASP A 642 14.64 -21.64 17.78
N CYS A 643 14.46 -22.55 16.81
CA CYS A 643 13.80 -22.29 15.54
C CYS A 643 12.40 -22.93 15.58
N VAL A 644 11.34 -22.17 15.35
CA VAL A 644 9.95 -22.59 15.64
C VAL A 644 9.13 -22.88 14.37
N PRO A 645 9.03 -24.15 13.91
CA PRO A 645 8.06 -24.48 12.87
C PRO A 645 7.50 -25.92 12.94
N LYS A 646 6.82 -26.34 14.02
CA LYS A 646 6.09 -27.64 13.97
C LYS A 646 4.84 -27.58 13.08
N GLY A 647 4.03 -26.51 13.16
CA GLY A 647 2.69 -26.45 12.55
C GLY A 647 2.59 -26.08 11.06
N SER A 648 3.29 -25.04 10.59
CA SER A 648 3.10 -24.49 9.23
C SER A 648 4.00 -25.14 8.17
N ARG A 649 3.53 -25.14 6.91
CA ARG A 649 4.29 -25.58 5.72
C ARG A 649 5.11 -24.45 5.08
N ASN A 650 4.79 -23.20 5.40
CA ASN A 650 5.32 -22.03 4.67
C ASN A 650 6.77 -21.75 5.09
N TYR A 651 7.05 -21.76 6.39
CA TYR A 651 8.40 -21.55 6.94
C TYR A 651 9.35 -22.73 6.68
N HIS A 652 10.65 -22.44 6.65
CA HIS A 652 11.72 -23.43 6.72
C HIS A 652 11.84 -24.03 8.12
N LYS A 653 12.40 -25.24 8.21
CA LYS A 653 12.64 -25.93 9.49
C LYS A 653 14.13 -26.21 9.70
N ALA A 654 14.55 -26.17 10.95
CA ALA A 654 15.89 -26.61 11.32
C ALA A 654 15.96 -28.14 11.30
N ARG A 655 16.80 -28.70 10.42
CA ARG A 655 17.18 -30.12 10.41
C ARG A 655 18.25 -30.43 11.45
N ARG A 656 19.15 -29.47 11.69
CA ARG A 656 20.18 -29.50 12.73
C ARG A 656 20.45 -28.07 13.19
N ILE A 657 20.77 -27.90 14.47
CA ILE A 657 21.26 -26.64 15.04
C ILE A 657 22.56 -26.95 15.76
N ASP A 658 23.67 -26.36 15.30
CA ASP A 658 24.98 -26.48 15.93
C ASP A 658 25.34 -25.16 16.61
N VAL A 659 25.67 -25.18 17.91
CA VAL A 659 26.07 -24.00 18.68
C VAL A 659 27.52 -24.16 19.11
N GLY A 660 28.36 -23.17 18.79
CA GLY A 660 29.77 -23.11 19.13
C GLY A 660 30.22 -21.69 19.49
N ARG A 661 31.53 -21.46 19.43
CA ARG A 661 32.16 -20.14 19.67
C ARG A 661 33.07 -19.76 18.51
N GLU A 662 33.08 -18.49 18.17
CA GLU A 662 34.00 -17.89 17.20
C GLU A 662 34.63 -16.64 17.83
N VAL A 663 35.93 -16.42 17.67
CA VAL A 663 36.63 -15.25 18.23
C VAL A 663 37.05 -14.34 17.08
N ARG A 664 36.65 -13.07 17.16
CA ARG A 664 36.82 -12.07 16.12
C ARG A 664 37.20 -10.74 16.76
N ASP A 665 38.29 -10.14 16.28
CA ASP A 665 38.75 -8.81 16.72
C ASP A 665 38.89 -8.67 18.26
N GLY A 666 39.21 -9.79 18.93
CA GLY A 666 39.31 -9.91 20.39
C GLY A 666 37.99 -10.22 21.12
N VAL A 667 36.85 -10.14 20.44
CA VAL A 667 35.51 -10.41 21.00
C VAL A 667 35.10 -11.85 20.72
N THR A 668 34.47 -12.51 21.70
CA THR A 668 33.90 -13.86 21.53
C THR A 668 32.42 -13.78 21.16
N TYR A 669 32.04 -14.50 20.11
CA TYR A 669 30.67 -14.63 19.63
C TYR A 669 30.18 -16.06 19.82
N GLN A 670 28.89 -16.22 20.17
CA GLN A 670 28.17 -17.50 20.03
C GLN A 670 27.89 -17.70 18.53
N ARG A 671 28.49 -18.75 17.95
CA ARG A 671 28.30 -19.14 16.56
C ARG A 671 27.17 -20.16 16.48
N VAL A 672 26.08 -19.84 15.78
CA VAL A 672 24.92 -20.72 15.59
C VAL A 672 24.80 -21.07 14.12
N VAL A 673 24.70 -22.36 13.79
CA VAL A 673 24.47 -22.88 12.43
C VAL A 673 23.13 -23.61 12.42
N ILE A 674 22.24 -23.24 11.49
CA ILE A 674 20.91 -23.81 11.34
C ILE A 674 20.81 -24.41 9.93
N THR A 675 20.90 -25.74 9.82
CA THR A 675 20.79 -26.46 8.54
C THR A 675 19.32 -26.62 8.15
N SER A 676 18.98 -26.32 6.88
CA SER A 676 17.62 -26.44 6.34
C SER A 676 17.09 -27.88 6.28
N ASP A 677 15.78 -28.05 6.47
CA ASP A 677 15.04 -29.27 6.18
C ASP A 677 14.78 -29.49 4.67
N ARG A 678 14.84 -28.43 3.87
CA ARG A 678 14.48 -28.43 2.45
C ARG A 678 15.44 -27.63 1.56
N ALA A 679 15.44 -27.94 0.27
CA ALA A 679 16.27 -27.30 -0.74
C ALA A 679 15.95 -25.81 -0.93
N LEU A 680 16.93 -25.05 -1.44
CA LEU A 680 16.79 -23.64 -1.86
C LEU A 680 16.96 -23.56 -3.38
N GLY A 681 15.84 -23.40 -4.08
CA GLY A 681 15.80 -23.14 -5.53
C GLY A 681 15.89 -21.65 -5.88
N PRO A 682 15.90 -21.31 -7.18
CA PRO A 682 15.88 -19.92 -7.65
C PRO A 682 14.72 -19.12 -7.02
N SER A 683 15.06 -18.07 -6.29
CA SER A 683 14.16 -17.30 -5.43
C SER A 683 14.70 -15.89 -5.22
N ARG A 684 13.81 -14.90 -5.29
CA ARG A 684 14.16 -13.47 -5.39
C ARG A 684 13.54 -12.71 -4.22
N LEU A 685 14.35 -12.03 -3.41
CA LEU A 685 13.93 -11.40 -2.14
C LEU A 685 12.77 -10.44 -2.32
N GLU A 686 12.79 -9.66 -3.40
CA GLU A 686 11.73 -8.70 -3.77
C GLU A 686 10.36 -9.35 -4.11
N LYS A 687 10.28 -10.69 -4.05
CA LYS A 687 9.05 -11.49 -4.21
C LYS A 687 8.78 -12.45 -3.03
N LEU A 688 9.68 -12.51 -2.04
CA LEU A 688 9.53 -13.37 -0.87
C LEU A 688 8.85 -12.61 0.26
N ARG A 689 7.64 -13.07 0.60
CA ARG A 689 6.89 -12.61 1.78
C ARG A 689 7.48 -13.21 3.06
N PHE A 690 7.28 -12.56 4.21
CA PHE A 690 7.85 -12.98 5.51
C PHE A 690 7.66 -14.47 5.86
N PHE A 691 6.55 -15.08 5.41
CA PHE A 691 6.23 -16.49 5.64
C PHE A 691 7.07 -17.49 4.85
N ASN A 692 8.09 -17.05 4.09
CA ASN A 692 9.06 -17.92 3.40
C ASN A 692 10.39 -18.09 4.17
N GLY A 693 10.53 -17.49 5.35
CA GLY A 693 11.74 -17.57 6.17
C GLY A 693 11.79 -18.70 7.19
N TYR A 694 12.77 -18.64 8.08
CA TYR A 694 12.76 -19.27 9.40
C TYR A 694 12.19 -18.29 10.43
N LEU A 695 11.52 -18.80 11.46
CA LEU A 695 11.19 -18.05 12.66
C LEU A 695 12.15 -18.46 13.78
N GLY A 696 13.09 -17.58 14.12
CA GLY A 696 14.07 -17.79 15.19
C GLY A 696 13.73 -17.00 16.45
N ALA A 697 14.26 -17.42 17.60
CA ALA A 697 14.07 -16.74 18.87
C ALA A 697 15.41 -16.41 19.56
N LEU A 698 15.61 -15.14 19.93
CA LEU A 698 16.75 -14.65 20.70
C LEU A 698 16.33 -14.23 22.11
N ARG A 699 17.22 -14.44 23.10
CA ARG A 699 17.05 -13.96 24.47
C ARG A 699 18.20 -13.02 24.84
N ALA A 700 17.87 -11.83 25.34
CA ALA A 700 18.85 -10.90 25.91
C ALA A 700 19.02 -11.16 27.41
N THR A 701 20.16 -11.71 27.82
CA THR A 701 20.44 -12.05 29.23
C THR A 701 20.82 -10.81 30.05
N PRO A 702 20.67 -10.82 31.39
CA PRO A 702 21.13 -9.75 32.26
C PRO A 702 22.65 -9.50 32.24
N ARG A 703 23.45 -10.40 31.65
CA ARG A 703 24.92 -10.26 31.54
C ARG A 703 25.37 -9.40 30.36
N LEU A 704 24.46 -9.03 29.47
CA LEU A 704 24.72 -8.27 28.25
C LEU A 704 25.02 -6.78 28.58
N ALA A 705 26.30 -6.50 28.80
CA ALA A 705 26.82 -5.19 29.20
C ALA A 705 26.93 -4.22 28.02
N GLY A 706 26.60 -2.93 28.24
CA GLY A 706 26.52 -1.94 27.16
C GLY A 706 25.23 -2.03 26.33
N GLU A 707 24.83 -0.90 25.74
CA GLU A 707 23.52 -0.75 25.07
C GLU A 707 23.54 -1.07 23.58
N LYS A 708 24.72 -1.08 22.95
CA LYS A 708 24.91 -1.36 21.53
C LYS A 708 25.95 -2.44 21.31
N HIS A 709 25.59 -3.43 20.52
CA HIS A 709 26.42 -4.58 20.14
C HIS A 709 26.39 -4.77 18.63
N ARG A 710 27.27 -5.64 18.12
CA ARG A 710 27.24 -6.09 16.72
C ARG A 710 26.78 -7.54 16.63
N LEU A 711 26.01 -7.86 15.60
CA LEU A 711 25.56 -9.21 15.25
C LEU A 711 25.93 -9.45 13.79
N PHE A 712 26.38 -10.65 13.43
CA PHE A 712 26.69 -10.99 12.03
C PHE A 712 25.87 -12.18 11.53
N TYR A 713 25.58 -12.23 10.23
CA TYR A 713 24.87 -13.36 9.63
C TYR A 713 25.20 -13.62 8.16
N TYR A 714 24.97 -14.85 7.69
CA TYR A 714 25.07 -15.24 6.27
C TYR A 714 24.39 -16.59 5.97
N LEU A 715 24.01 -16.80 4.71
CA LEU A 715 23.81 -18.12 4.13
C LEU A 715 25.12 -18.80 3.72
N GLN A 716 25.15 -20.12 3.83
CA GLN A 716 26.16 -20.96 3.16
C GLN A 716 25.52 -22.24 2.59
N ALA A 717 26.13 -22.77 1.54
CA ALA A 717 25.71 -24.02 0.90
C ALA A 717 26.93 -24.72 0.27
N PRO A 718 26.81 -25.96 -0.24
CA PRO A 718 27.95 -26.67 -0.84
C PRO A 718 28.60 -25.89 -1.98
N GLY A 719 29.85 -25.45 -1.75
CA GLY A 719 30.65 -24.66 -2.68
C GLY A 719 30.25 -23.18 -2.83
N GLU A 720 29.46 -22.61 -1.91
CA GLU A 720 29.03 -21.21 -1.99
C GLU A 720 28.70 -20.61 -0.62
N ARG A 721 29.03 -19.33 -0.40
CA ARG A 721 28.72 -18.59 0.83
C ARG A 721 28.34 -17.16 0.47
N GLU A 722 27.25 -16.68 1.06
CA GLU A 722 26.82 -15.29 0.99
C GLU A 722 27.85 -14.38 1.69
N ARG A 723 28.06 -13.14 1.18
CA ARG A 723 28.87 -12.16 1.91
C ARG A 723 28.18 -11.85 3.24
N GLU A 724 28.94 -11.99 4.31
CA GLU A 724 28.50 -11.71 5.68
C GLU A 724 27.95 -10.29 5.87
N HIS A 725 26.74 -10.25 6.43
CA HIS A 725 26.06 -9.05 6.90
C HIS A 725 26.45 -8.73 8.33
N ALA A 726 26.33 -7.46 8.71
CA ALA A 726 26.62 -6.98 10.04
C ALA A 726 25.53 -5.99 10.48
N LEU A 727 24.83 -6.32 11.57
CA LEU A 727 23.74 -5.54 12.16
C LEU A 727 24.18 -4.85 13.45
N ASP A 728 23.58 -3.71 13.75
CA ASP A 728 23.56 -3.17 15.10
C ASP A 728 22.50 -3.90 15.94
N LEU A 729 22.83 -4.16 17.20
CA LEU A 729 21.95 -4.79 18.16
C LEU A 729 21.81 -3.86 19.37
N VAL A 730 20.64 -3.24 19.51
CA VAL A 730 20.32 -2.30 20.61
C VAL A 730 19.62 -3.05 21.73
N VAL A 731 20.13 -2.93 22.94
CA VAL A 731 19.69 -3.68 24.13
C VAL A 731 18.98 -2.72 25.08
N LEU A 732 17.65 -2.71 24.99
CA LEU A 732 16.76 -1.87 25.80
C LEU A 732 16.58 -2.41 27.22
N PRO A 733 16.17 -1.57 28.19
CA PRO A 733 15.65 -2.02 29.48
C PRO A 733 14.53 -3.06 29.33
N ALA A 734 14.28 -3.84 30.39
CA ALA A 734 13.18 -4.78 30.42
C ALA A 734 11.81 -4.06 30.30
N PRO A 735 10.77 -4.72 29.77
CA PRO A 735 9.40 -4.22 29.86
C PRO A 735 8.88 -4.30 31.31
N GLU A 736 8.35 -3.19 31.82
CA GLU A 736 7.79 -3.05 33.18
C GLU A 736 6.27 -2.87 33.12
N GLY A 737 5.58 -3.91 32.65
CA GLY A 737 4.13 -3.95 32.53
C GLY A 737 3.45 -4.53 33.77
N ARG A 738 2.12 -4.42 33.79
CA ARG A 738 1.25 -4.97 34.84
C ARG A 738 0.02 -5.55 34.15
N GLN A 739 -0.22 -6.83 34.35
CA GLN A 739 -1.43 -7.49 33.84
C GLN A 739 -2.66 -6.83 34.48
N PRO A 740 -3.63 -6.33 33.69
CA PRO A 740 -4.95 -6.00 34.20
C PRO A 740 -5.65 -7.28 34.69
N ARG A 741 -6.60 -7.14 35.62
CA ARG A 741 -7.28 -8.26 36.28
C ARG A 741 -8.48 -8.79 35.50
N GLU A 742 -9.18 -7.91 34.81
CA GLU A 742 -10.44 -8.23 34.11
C GLU A 742 -10.41 -7.77 32.64
N ILE A 743 -9.69 -6.67 32.32
CA ILE A 743 -9.57 -6.15 30.94
C ILE A 743 -8.54 -6.95 30.14
N PRO A 744 -8.90 -7.64 29.04
CA PRO A 744 -7.93 -8.41 28.29
C PRO A 744 -7.00 -7.53 27.44
N VAL A 745 -5.70 -7.70 27.65
CA VAL A 745 -4.64 -7.32 26.72
C VAL A 745 -4.15 -8.64 26.13
N GLY A 746 -4.72 -9.01 24.98
CA GLY A 746 -4.59 -10.33 24.37
C GLY A 746 -3.81 -10.34 23.05
N VAL A 747 -3.44 -11.54 22.59
CA VAL A 747 -2.58 -11.69 21.40
C VAL A 747 -2.66 -13.05 20.71
N SER A 748 -2.64 -12.99 19.37
CA SER A 748 -2.59 -14.11 18.42
C SER A 748 -1.19 -14.70 18.26
N LEU A 749 -1.11 -16.02 18.25
CA LEU A 749 0.11 -16.77 17.93
C LEU A 749 -0.11 -17.72 16.74
N TRP A 750 -0.97 -17.33 15.80
CA TRP A 750 -1.40 -18.06 14.58
C TRP A 750 -0.41 -19.08 13.98
N THR A 751 0.89 -18.74 13.86
CA THR A 751 1.92 -19.61 13.27
C THR A 751 2.93 -20.24 14.24
N ILE A 752 2.84 -19.93 15.54
CA ILE A 752 3.77 -20.35 16.59
C ILE A 752 3.20 -21.58 17.32
N ALA A 753 4.05 -22.57 17.55
CA ALA A 753 3.74 -23.80 18.28
C ALA A 753 4.42 -23.79 19.66
N ALA A 754 3.84 -24.46 20.65
CA ALA A 754 4.35 -24.50 22.01
C ALA A 754 5.44 -25.56 22.19
N THR A 755 6.65 -25.31 21.68
CA THR A 755 7.85 -26.05 22.08
C THR A 755 8.41 -25.48 23.38
N ASP A 756 8.57 -26.30 24.43
CA ASP A 756 9.42 -25.91 25.57
C ASP A 756 10.90 -26.20 25.22
N PRO A 757 11.86 -25.36 25.65
CA PRO A 757 11.75 -24.27 26.63
C PRO A 757 11.33 -22.91 26.04
N PHE A 758 11.10 -22.83 24.73
CA PHE A 758 10.74 -21.61 24.01
C PHE A 758 9.42 -21.02 24.54
N TRP A 759 8.36 -21.81 24.65
CA TRP A 759 7.03 -21.39 25.07
C TRP A 759 7.02 -20.78 26.48
N ARG A 760 7.65 -21.43 27.46
CA ARG A 760 7.80 -20.87 28.81
C ARG A 760 8.57 -19.55 28.84
N GLY A 761 9.65 -19.42 28.06
CA GLY A 761 10.38 -18.14 27.92
C GLY A 761 9.54 -17.04 27.27
N LEU A 762 8.62 -17.43 26.39
CA LEU A 762 7.72 -16.53 25.69
C LEU A 762 6.58 -16.03 26.59
N MET A 763 5.95 -16.93 27.36
CA MET A 763 4.90 -16.55 28.33
C MET A 763 5.46 -15.62 29.42
N GLU A 764 6.69 -15.85 29.91
CA GLU A 764 7.34 -14.91 30.84
C GLU A 764 7.58 -13.52 30.22
N THR A 765 7.90 -13.46 28.93
CA THR A 765 8.03 -12.18 28.20
C THR A 765 6.70 -11.43 28.15
N TYR A 766 5.62 -12.14 27.84
CA TYR A 766 4.30 -11.53 27.68
C TYR A 766 3.70 -11.11 29.03
N ARG A 767 3.94 -11.89 30.10
CA ARG A 767 3.60 -11.51 31.48
C ARG A 767 4.26 -10.19 31.87
N ARG A 768 5.53 -9.96 31.51
CA ARG A 768 6.25 -8.70 31.71
C ARG A 768 5.74 -7.55 30.85
N CYS A 769 5.19 -7.83 29.67
CA CYS A 769 4.45 -6.86 28.87
C CYS A 769 3.04 -6.57 29.44
N GLY A 770 2.62 -7.22 30.52
CA GLY A 770 1.26 -7.10 31.09
C GLY A 770 0.17 -7.73 30.24
N ILE A 771 0.52 -8.67 29.35
CA ILE A 771 -0.42 -9.43 28.51
C ILE A 771 -1.04 -10.54 29.37
N ASN A 772 -2.37 -10.64 29.35
CA ASN A 772 -3.16 -11.55 30.19
C ASN A 772 -4.11 -12.46 29.37
N SER A 773 -4.00 -12.47 28.04
CA SER A 773 -4.67 -13.46 27.18
C SER A 773 -3.78 -13.84 26.00
N VAL A 774 -3.88 -15.09 25.56
CA VAL A 774 -3.05 -15.63 24.47
C VAL A 774 -3.84 -16.67 23.67
N GLU A 775 -3.78 -16.57 22.35
CA GLU A 775 -4.36 -17.52 21.41
C GLU A 775 -3.26 -18.36 20.76
N SER A 776 -3.50 -19.66 20.55
CA SER A 776 -2.79 -20.43 19.52
C SER A 776 -3.65 -21.59 18.99
N GLY A 777 -3.72 -21.72 17.66
CA GLY A 777 -4.39 -22.82 16.95
C GLY A 777 -3.73 -24.20 17.15
N LYS A 778 -2.80 -24.33 18.10
CA LYS A 778 -2.22 -25.60 18.58
C LYS A 778 -2.42 -25.83 20.08
N MET A 779 -2.99 -24.88 20.83
CA MET A 779 -3.07 -24.91 22.29
C MET A 779 -3.86 -26.10 22.85
N GLY A 780 -4.89 -26.58 22.15
CA GLY A 780 -5.63 -27.80 22.50
C GLY A 780 -4.98 -29.13 22.03
N ALA A 781 -3.85 -29.07 21.34
CA ALA A 781 -3.10 -30.23 20.82
C ALA A 781 -1.73 -30.43 21.49
N GLU A 782 -1.30 -29.48 22.34
CA GLU A 782 0.02 -29.45 22.98
C GLU A 782 -0.20 -29.43 24.51
N PRO A 783 -0.12 -30.60 25.22
CA PRO A 783 -0.73 -30.79 26.54
C PRO A 783 -0.34 -29.78 27.64
N ASP A 784 0.86 -29.22 27.57
CA ASP A 784 1.35 -28.25 28.54
C ASP A 784 1.12 -26.79 28.14
N ALA A 785 0.79 -26.49 26.87
CA ALA A 785 0.74 -25.11 26.36
C ALA A 785 -0.19 -24.20 27.18
N ALA A 786 -1.41 -24.67 27.42
CA ALA A 786 -2.43 -23.97 28.20
C ALA A 786 -2.14 -23.95 29.71
N ARG A 787 -1.42 -24.95 30.24
CA ARG A 787 -0.93 -24.97 31.63
C ARG A 787 0.11 -23.87 31.82
N VAL A 788 1.11 -23.80 30.94
CA VAL A 788 2.16 -22.78 30.99
C VAL A 788 1.60 -21.38 30.77
N ALA A 789 0.60 -21.19 29.90
CA ALA A 789 -0.07 -19.90 29.76
C ALA A 789 -0.70 -19.42 31.10
N ARG A 790 -1.42 -20.30 31.82
CA ARG A 790 -2.01 -19.95 33.13
C ARG A 790 -1.00 -19.82 34.26
N GLU A 791 0.11 -20.56 34.24
CA GLU A 791 1.24 -20.35 35.17
C GLU A 791 1.80 -18.93 35.09
N HIS A 792 1.62 -18.24 33.96
CA HIS A 792 2.02 -16.84 33.74
C HIS A 792 0.82 -15.87 33.71
N GLY A 793 -0.34 -16.28 34.22
CA GLY A 793 -1.51 -15.41 34.39
C GLY A 793 -2.28 -15.07 33.11
N MET A 794 -2.31 -15.97 32.11
CA MET A 794 -2.99 -15.72 30.84
C MET A 794 -4.19 -16.62 30.58
N HIS A 795 -5.24 -16.05 29.97
CA HIS A 795 -6.41 -16.75 29.46
C HIS A 795 -6.14 -17.41 28.10
N PRO A 796 -6.19 -18.76 27.99
CA PRO A 796 -5.91 -19.52 26.77
C PRO A 796 -7.08 -19.54 25.78
N TRP A 797 -6.80 -19.16 24.53
CA TRP A 797 -7.74 -19.08 23.41
C TRP A 797 -7.29 -19.97 22.24
N MET A 798 -8.21 -20.36 21.34
CA MET A 798 -7.90 -21.13 20.13
C MET A 798 -8.61 -20.60 18.89
N LEU A 799 -7.85 -20.33 17.82
CA LEU A 799 -8.38 -19.96 16.50
C LEU A 799 -9.16 -21.10 15.84
N LEU A 800 -10.44 -20.88 15.51
CA LEU A 800 -11.19 -21.67 14.54
C LEU A 800 -11.04 -21.01 13.17
N TRP A 801 -10.21 -21.63 12.33
CA TRP A 801 -9.91 -21.12 11.00
C TRP A 801 -10.92 -21.63 9.96
N TRP A 802 -11.57 -20.73 9.22
CA TRP A 802 -12.42 -21.01 8.04
C TRP A 802 -13.45 -22.15 8.24
N SER A 803 -14.44 -21.92 9.12
CA SER A 803 -15.43 -22.91 9.61
C SER A 803 -16.21 -23.74 8.55
N TRP A 804 -16.27 -23.29 7.29
CA TRP A 804 -16.90 -24.00 6.16
C TRP A 804 -15.93 -24.85 5.31
N TRP A 805 -14.61 -24.75 5.51
CA TRP A 805 -13.62 -25.52 4.74
C TRP A 805 -13.50 -26.93 5.31
N ASN A 806 -14.09 -27.93 4.64
CA ASN A 806 -14.07 -29.32 5.08
C ASN A 806 -14.01 -30.29 3.89
N GLU A 807 -12.80 -30.47 3.34
CA GLU A 807 -12.52 -31.36 2.19
C GLU A 807 -12.86 -32.83 2.48
N GLU A 808 -12.81 -33.27 3.74
CA GLU A 808 -13.16 -34.65 4.10
C GLU A 808 -14.67 -34.88 4.08
N TYR A 809 -15.44 -33.94 4.62
CA TYR A 809 -16.91 -33.98 4.58
C TYR A 809 -17.43 -34.01 3.15
N LEU A 810 -16.83 -33.24 2.23
CA LEU A 810 -17.26 -33.18 0.83
C LEU A 810 -16.98 -34.46 0.02
N LYS A 811 -16.09 -35.35 0.47
CA LYS A 811 -15.93 -36.69 -0.14
C LYS A 811 -17.15 -37.58 0.12
N GLN A 812 -17.76 -37.42 1.29
CA GLN A 812 -18.90 -38.21 1.75
C GLN A 812 -20.24 -37.54 1.38
N HIS A 813 -20.26 -36.20 1.36
CA HIS A 813 -21.42 -35.35 1.06
C HIS A 813 -21.12 -34.37 -0.09
N PRO A 814 -20.85 -34.83 -1.33
CA PRO A 814 -20.52 -33.96 -2.46
C PRO A 814 -21.69 -33.05 -2.88
N ASP A 815 -22.93 -33.38 -2.48
CA ASP A 815 -24.10 -32.52 -2.66
C ASP A 815 -24.05 -31.28 -1.74
N ALA A 816 -23.37 -31.37 -0.58
CA ALA A 816 -23.25 -30.32 0.43
C ALA A 816 -22.28 -29.19 0.02
N ALA A 817 -21.48 -29.37 -1.03
CA ALA A 817 -20.56 -28.36 -1.55
C ALA A 817 -21.23 -27.01 -1.85
N VAL A 818 -20.48 -25.92 -1.66
CA VAL A 818 -20.79 -24.60 -2.20
C VAL A 818 -20.99 -24.70 -3.71
N VAL A 819 -22.06 -24.08 -4.22
CA VAL A 819 -22.29 -23.89 -5.66
C VAL A 819 -21.99 -22.43 -5.99
N LYS A 820 -21.04 -22.18 -6.89
CA LYS A 820 -20.63 -20.83 -7.31
C LYS A 820 -21.59 -20.25 -8.35
N ARG A 821 -21.43 -18.96 -8.67
CA ARG A 821 -22.30 -18.21 -9.61
C ARG A 821 -22.45 -18.86 -11.00
N ASP A 822 -21.46 -19.63 -11.43
CA ASP A 822 -21.42 -20.32 -12.72
C ASP A 822 -22.09 -21.71 -12.71
N GLY A 823 -22.46 -22.21 -11.53
CA GLY A 823 -23.01 -23.54 -11.27
C GLY A 823 -21.98 -24.61 -10.88
N ARG A 824 -20.67 -24.30 -10.86
CA ARG A 824 -19.64 -25.25 -10.42
C ARG A 824 -19.69 -25.45 -8.90
N ARG A 825 -19.47 -26.69 -8.46
CA ARG A 825 -19.25 -27.03 -7.05
C ARG A 825 -17.83 -26.68 -6.64
N ASP A 826 -17.67 -26.09 -5.47
CA ASP A 826 -16.36 -25.93 -4.84
C ASP A 826 -15.89 -27.28 -4.25
N ALA A 827 -14.58 -27.56 -4.34
CA ALA A 827 -14.01 -28.83 -3.87
C ALA A 827 -13.66 -28.82 -2.37
N LYS A 828 -13.79 -27.68 -1.68
CA LYS A 828 -13.25 -27.43 -0.34
C LYS A 828 -14.29 -26.85 0.63
N MET A 829 -15.17 -25.97 0.14
CA MET A 829 -16.14 -25.25 0.97
C MET A 829 -17.50 -25.94 1.01
N VAL A 830 -18.00 -26.21 2.22
CA VAL A 830 -19.35 -26.69 2.51
C VAL A 830 -20.32 -25.52 2.50
N CYS A 831 -21.52 -25.73 1.95
CA CYS A 831 -22.60 -24.74 1.91
C CYS A 831 -22.97 -24.25 3.33
N PRO A 832 -22.99 -22.94 3.62
CA PRO A 832 -23.31 -22.42 4.96
C PRO A 832 -24.64 -22.87 5.57
N GLU A 833 -25.68 -23.12 4.75
CA GLU A 833 -26.94 -23.72 5.25
C GLU A 833 -26.77 -25.15 5.79
N VAL A 834 -25.79 -25.91 5.29
CA VAL A 834 -25.45 -27.24 5.81
C VAL A 834 -24.57 -27.10 7.06
N VAL A 835 -23.57 -26.21 7.03
CA VAL A 835 -22.71 -25.88 8.19
C VAL A 835 -23.55 -25.43 9.40
N ALA A 836 -24.67 -24.73 9.17
CA ALA A 836 -25.58 -24.28 10.21
C ALA A 836 -26.74 -25.23 10.55
N ASP A 837 -26.94 -26.35 9.83
CA ASP A 837 -28.06 -27.27 10.10
C ASP A 837 -27.83 -28.04 11.42
N PRO A 838 -28.76 -28.04 12.39
CA PRO A 838 -28.65 -28.84 13.61
C PRO A 838 -28.49 -30.35 13.37
N ARG A 839 -28.88 -30.85 12.20
CA ARG A 839 -28.79 -32.26 11.79
C ARG A 839 -27.49 -32.58 11.04
N SER A 840 -26.70 -31.57 10.67
CA SER A 840 -25.38 -31.76 10.08
C SER A 840 -24.30 -31.77 11.16
N ASP A 841 -23.27 -32.57 10.88
CA ASP A 841 -22.02 -32.69 11.60
C ASP A 841 -20.85 -31.93 10.93
N ALA A 842 -21.10 -31.27 9.78
CA ALA A 842 -20.08 -30.58 8.97
C ALA A 842 -19.20 -29.60 9.77
N ILE A 843 -19.78 -28.94 10.77
CA ILE A 843 -19.08 -28.07 11.74
C ILE A 843 -18.78 -28.77 13.06
N THR A 844 -19.62 -29.69 13.52
CA THR A 844 -19.52 -30.25 14.88
C THR A 844 -18.45 -31.33 15.01
N ALA A 845 -18.17 -32.10 13.95
CA ALA A 845 -17.04 -33.02 13.92
C ALA A 845 -15.69 -32.27 14.01
N PRO A 846 -15.42 -31.19 13.22
CA PRO A 846 -14.28 -30.30 13.46
C PRO A 846 -14.21 -29.69 14.87
N LEU A 847 -15.35 -29.37 15.49
CA LEU A 847 -15.40 -28.78 16.83
C LEU A 847 -15.08 -29.75 17.98
N ALA A 848 -15.09 -31.07 17.75
CA ALA A 848 -14.92 -32.07 18.81
C ALA A 848 -13.64 -31.84 19.65
N GLY A 849 -12.50 -31.60 18.98
CA GLY A 849 -11.23 -31.32 19.66
C GLY A 849 -11.23 -30.02 20.49
N TYR A 850 -12.01 -29.01 20.09
CA TYR A 850 -12.17 -27.76 20.86
C TYR A 850 -13.09 -27.97 22.07
N VAL A 851 -14.16 -28.76 21.91
CA VAL A 851 -15.08 -29.18 22.98
C VAL A 851 -14.33 -29.97 24.06
N ASP A 852 -13.47 -30.91 23.66
CA ASP A 852 -12.69 -31.72 24.60
C ASP A 852 -11.55 -30.92 25.24
N ALA A 853 -10.87 -30.04 24.48
CA ALA A 853 -9.91 -29.09 25.02
C ALA A 853 -10.55 -28.16 26.07
N ALA A 854 -11.77 -27.64 25.83
CA ALA A 854 -12.47 -26.80 26.78
C ALA A 854 -12.82 -27.54 28.08
N LYS A 855 -13.26 -28.80 27.98
CA LYS A 855 -13.55 -29.66 29.16
C LYS A 855 -12.31 -30.04 29.95
N ALA A 856 -11.19 -30.26 29.25
CA ALA A 856 -9.89 -30.49 29.88
C ALA A 856 -9.29 -29.20 30.49
N GLY A 857 -9.94 -28.04 30.33
CA GLY A 857 -9.40 -26.76 30.76
C GLY A 857 -8.19 -26.31 29.94
N ALA A 858 -8.04 -26.73 28.69
CA ALA A 858 -6.97 -26.27 27.79
C ALA A 858 -7.33 -24.99 27.02
N CYS A 859 -8.61 -24.59 26.96
CA CYS A 859 -9.06 -23.39 26.26
C CYS A 859 -10.37 -22.86 26.87
N GLU A 860 -10.54 -21.53 26.88
CA GLU A 860 -11.76 -20.85 27.39
C GLU A 860 -12.59 -20.21 26.27
N VAL A 861 -11.98 -19.90 25.12
CA VAL A 861 -12.61 -19.17 24.01
C VAL A 861 -12.18 -19.75 22.65
N ILE A 862 -13.15 -20.15 21.82
CA ILE A 862 -12.92 -20.27 20.38
C ILE A 862 -12.93 -18.87 19.78
N TRP A 863 -11.89 -18.51 19.05
CA TRP A 863 -11.84 -17.31 18.23
C TRP A 863 -12.05 -17.67 16.76
N TRP A 864 -13.24 -17.41 16.22
CA TRP A 864 -13.55 -17.74 14.82
C TRP A 864 -13.11 -16.61 13.88
N ASP A 865 -12.20 -16.95 12.97
CA ASP A 865 -11.78 -16.13 11.83
C ASP A 865 -12.88 -16.10 10.74
N LEU A 866 -13.45 -14.90 10.53
CA LEU A 866 -14.52 -14.61 9.57
C LEU A 866 -14.00 -13.66 8.46
N GLU A 867 -13.01 -14.11 7.70
CA GLU A 867 -12.43 -13.43 6.52
C GLU A 867 -12.64 -14.18 5.17
N GLY A 868 -13.73 -14.93 4.98
CA GLY A 868 -13.93 -15.69 3.72
C GLY A 868 -15.37 -15.95 3.30
N PRO A 869 -15.53 -16.56 2.11
CA PRO A 869 -15.80 -15.83 0.86
C PRO A 869 -16.96 -14.81 0.98
N GLY A 870 -16.89 -13.71 0.23
CA GLY A 870 -17.91 -12.65 0.27
C GLY A 870 -19.35 -13.10 -0.09
N ALA A 871 -20.32 -12.23 0.17
CA ALA A 871 -21.77 -12.46 0.01
C ALA A 871 -22.15 -13.05 -1.36
N PHE A 872 -21.48 -12.65 -2.44
CA PHE A 872 -21.76 -13.14 -3.80
C PHE A 872 -20.85 -14.30 -4.25
N GLU A 873 -19.96 -14.78 -3.38
CA GLU A 873 -19.16 -16.00 -3.55
C GLU A 873 -19.59 -17.13 -2.60
N VAL A 874 -20.68 -16.93 -1.85
CA VAL A 874 -21.06 -17.79 -0.71
C VAL A 874 -21.62 -19.16 -1.12
N CYS A 875 -22.82 -19.24 -1.70
CA CYS A 875 -23.42 -20.47 -2.25
C CYS A 875 -24.79 -20.20 -2.91
N PHE A 876 -24.96 -20.60 -4.17
CA PHE A 876 -26.21 -20.54 -4.94
C PHE A 876 -26.88 -21.92 -5.12
N CYS A 877 -26.68 -22.85 -4.18
CA CYS A 877 -27.36 -24.16 -4.25
C CYS A 877 -28.87 -24.02 -3.95
N ALA A 878 -29.67 -25.00 -4.38
CA ALA A 878 -31.13 -24.97 -4.24
C ALA A 878 -31.60 -24.66 -2.79
N ARG A 879 -30.94 -25.22 -1.77
CA ARG A 879 -31.21 -24.94 -0.34
C ARG A 879 -31.08 -23.45 0.00
N CYS A 880 -30.04 -22.78 -0.51
CA CYS A 880 -29.86 -21.34 -0.33
C CYS A 880 -30.95 -20.55 -1.05
N LEU A 881 -31.22 -20.88 -2.32
CA LEU A 881 -32.18 -20.15 -3.16
C LEU A 881 -33.62 -20.26 -2.63
N GLU A 882 -34.03 -21.46 -2.19
CA GLU A 882 -35.33 -21.70 -1.58
C GLU A 882 -35.47 -20.96 -0.24
N ARG A 883 -34.44 -21.03 0.61
CA ARG A 883 -34.43 -20.30 1.88
C ARG A 883 -34.48 -18.79 1.67
N PHE A 884 -33.67 -18.28 0.74
CA PHE A 884 -33.63 -16.87 0.37
C PHE A 884 -34.98 -16.38 -0.17
N ARG A 885 -35.61 -17.16 -1.06
CA ARG A 885 -36.97 -16.90 -1.57
C ARG A 885 -37.97 -16.75 -0.43
N ARG A 886 -37.97 -17.70 0.52
CA ARG A 886 -38.88 -17.71 1.68
C ARG A 886 -38.62 -16.55 2.64
N GLU A 887 -37.36 -16.27 2.96
CA GLU A 887 -36.97 -15.20 3.91
C GLU A 887 -37.20 -13.78 3.35
N ASN A 888 -37.44 -13.64 2.03
CA ASN A 888 -37.69 -12.35 1.37
C ASN A 888 -39.04 -12.26 0.64
N GLY A 889 -39.94 -13.24 0.80
CA GLY A 889 -41.28 -13.22 0.20
C GLY A 889 -41.33 -13.29 -1.33
N ILE A 890 -40.27 -13.78 -1.98
CA ILE A 890 -40.13 -13.80 -3.45
C ILE A 890 -41.02 -14.89 -4.06
N ALA A 891 -41.59 -14.66 -5.24
CA ALA A 891 -42.55 -15.56 -5.86
C ALA A 891 -41.94 -16.93 -6.23
N ALA A 892 -42.73 -18.00 -6.14
CA ALA A 892 -42.30 -19.36 -6.47
C ALA A 892 -41.89 -19.53 -7.93
N GLY A 893 -42.55 -18.83 -8.85
CA GLY A 893 -42.25 -18.83 -10.29
C GLY A 893 -41.18 -17.82 -10.74
N GLU A 894 -40.61 -17.03 -9.83
CA GLU A 894 -39.54 -16.09 -10.18
C GLU A 894 -38.17 -16.78 -10.18
N GLU A 895 -37.43 -16.70 -11.29
CA GLU A 895 -36.16 -17.41 -11.46
C GLU A 895 -35.01 -16.70 -10.73
N LEU A 896 -34.62 -17.25 -9.57
CA LEU A 896 -33.54 -16.73 -8.74
C LEU A 896 -32.16 -17.14 -9.26
N THR A 897 -31.81 -16.63 -10.44
CA THR A 897 -30.47 -16.75 -11.01
C THR A 897 -29.48 -15.86 -10.24
N PRO A 898 -28.17 -16.20 -10.17
CA PRO A 898 -27.17 -15.35 -9.54
C PRO A 898 -27.11 -13.91 -10.09
N LEU A 899 -27.47 -13.71 -11.37
CA LEU A 899 -27.56 -12.39 -12.00
C LEU A 899 -28.80 -11.61 -11.54
N VAL A 900 -29.98 -12.24 -11.52
CA VAL A 900 -31.23 -11.64 -11.00
C VAL A 900 -31.09 -11.27 -9.52
N ILE A 901 -30.40 -12.11 -8.73
CA ILE A 901 -30.07 -11.81 -7.34
C ILE A 901 -29.16 -10.58 -7.24
N GLN A 902 -28.18 -10.42 -8.13
CA GLN A 902 -27.28 -9.25 -8.16
C GLN A 902 -27.95 -7.96 -8.67
N THR A 903 -28.98 -8.03 -9.52
CA THR A 903 -29.69 -6.84 -10.04
C THR A 903 -30.84 -6.40 -9.14
N ARG A 904 -31.79 -7.31 -8.83
CA ARG A 904 -33.01 -6.99 -8.07
C ARG A 904 -32.84 -7.05 -6.56
N TYR A 905 -31.97 -7.94 -6.07
CA TYR A 905 -32.00 -8.38 -4.67
C TYR A 905 -30.64 -8.28 -3.95
N ALA A 906 -29.73 -7.42 -4.42
CA ALA A 906 -28.36 -7.38 -3.93
C ALA A 906 -28.28 -7.13 -2.41
N SER A 907 -29.02 -6.15 -1.89
CA SER A 907 -29.03 -5.82 -0.46
C SER A 907 -29.63 -6.93 0.39
N GLN A 908 -30.71 -7.54 -0.09
CA GLN A 908 -31.39 -8.69 0.53
C GLN A 908 -30.44 -9.89 0.59
N TRP A 909 -29.69 -10.16 -0.49
CA TRP A 909 -28.74 -11.26 -0.55
C TRP A 909 -27.51 -11.03 0.32
N THR A 910 -26.99 -9.79 0.38
CA THR A 910 -25.94 -9.41 1.35
C THR A 910 -26.41 -9.64 2.79
N ALA A 911 -27.63 -9.20 3.15
CA ALA A 911 -28.21 -9.42 4.47
C ALA A 911 -28.42 -10.92 4.77
N PHE A 912 -28.94 -11.69 3.81
CA PHE A 912 -29.07 -13.15 3.91
C PHE A 912 -27.71 -13.85 4.12
N ALA A 913 -26.67 -13.44 3.40
CA ALA A 913 -25.33 -13.99 3.51
C ALA A 913 -24.64 -13.64 4.84
N CYS A 914 -24.94 -12.47 5.42
CA CYS A 914 -24.51 -12.13 6.79
C CYS A 914 -25.31 -12.95 7.83
N ALA A 915 -26.62 -13.13 7.62
CA ALA A 915 -27.44 -14.00 8.45
C ALA A 915 -26.98 -15.47 8.40
N GLN A 916 -26.34 -15.93 7.33
CA GLN A 916 -25.66 -17.24 7.30
C GLN A 916 -24.49 -17.31 8.28
N SER A 917 -23.67 -16.26 8.38
CA SER A 917 -22.59 -16.17 9.37
C SER A 917 -23.15 -16.21 10.80
N ALA A 918 -24.22 -15.47 11.06
CA ALA A 918 -24.95 -15.48 12.33
C ALA A 918 -25.53 -16.87 12.68
N ARG A 919 -26.11 -17.57 11.69
CA ARG A 919 -26.62 -18.95 11.86
C ARG A 919 -25.50 -19.96 12.15
N ILE A 920 -24.31 -19.80 11.57
CA ILE A 920 -23.13 -20.61 11.91
C ILE A 920 -22.67 -20.33 13.35
N ALA A 921 -22.56 -19.06 13.77
CA ALA A 921 -22.22 -18.72 15.15
C ALA A 921 -23.20 -19.34 16.17
N ALA A 922 -24.50 -19.28 15.87
CA ALA A 922 -25.54 -19.93 16.65
C ALA A 922 -25.34 -21.45 16.74
N ARG A 923 -25.02 -22.14 15.63
CA ARG A 923 -24.75 -23.59 15.62
C ARG A 923 -23.50 -23.98 16.43
N ILE A 924 -22.43 -23.16 16.38
CA ILE A 924 -21.21 -23.38 17.18
C ILE A 924 -21.54 -23.31 18.68
N ARG A 925 -22.22 -22.25 19.15
CA ARG A 925 -22.63 -22.11 20.56
C ARG A 925 -23.66 -23.14 20.98
N GLN A 926 -24.59 -23.52 20.09
CA GLN A 926 -25.50 -24.64 20.32
C GLN A 926 -24.71 -25.93 20.59
N HIS A 927 -23.68 -26.23 19.79
CA HIS A 927 -22.91 -27.46 19.97
C HIS A 927 -22.10 -27.49 21.27
N ALA A 928 -21.50 -26.37 21.68
CA ALA A 928 -20.84 -26.26 22.98
C ALA A 928 -21.81 -26.58 24.13
N ARG A 929 -23.05 -26.09 24.06
CA ARG A 929 -24.13 -26.37 25.03
C ARG A 929 -24.58 -27.84 24.96
N GLU A 930 -24.84 -28.40 23.77
CA GLU A 930 -25.17 -29.82 23.56
C GLU A 930 -24.15 -30.78 24.19
N LYS A 931 -22.89 -30.36 24.26
CA LYS A 931 -21.78 -31.15 24.81
C LYS A 931 -21.46 -30.83 26.27
N ASN A 932 -22.11 -29.87 26.92
CA ASN A 932 -21.72 -29.31 28.22
C ASN A 932 -20.23 -28.91 28.27
N ALA A 933 -19.77 -28.15 27.27
CA ALA A 933 -18.43 -27.55 27.25
C ALA A 933 -18.49 -26.09 27.74
N PRO A 934 -17.58 -25.64 28.63
CA PRO A 934 -17.55 -24.27 29.15
C PRO A 934 -16.89 -23.30 28.14
N LEU A 935 -17.36 -23.33 26.89
CA LEU A 935 -16.64 -22.79 25.75
C LEU A 935 -17.36 -21.59 25.13
N ARG A 936 -16.72 -20.42 25.18
CA ARG A 936 -17.22 -19.16 24.64
C ARG A 936 -16.86 -19.00 23.15
N LEU A 937 -17.70 -18.33 22.38
CA LEU A 937 -17.43 -17.94 21.00
C LEU A 937 -17.09 -16.44 20.88
N ALA A 938 -15.87 -16.16 20.44
CA ALA A 938 -15.46 -14.86 19.91
C ALA A 938 -15.41 -14.90 18.38
N VAL A 939 -15.70 -13.79 17.69
CA VAL A 939 -15.53 -13.67 16.23
C VAL A 939 -14.65 -12.49 15.86
N TYR A 940 -13.65 -12.76 15.03
CA TYR A 940 -12.75 -11.80 14.40
C TYR A 940 -13.22 -11.45 12.98
N SER A 941 -13.41 -10.16 12.70
CA SER A 941 -13.59 -9.61 11.35
C SER A 941 -13.59 -8.07 11.37
N GLY A 942 -13.80 -7.41 10.23
CA GLY A 942 -13.81 -5.94 10.11
C GLY A 942 -15.01 -5.23 10.78
N VAL A 943 -14.86 -3.91 11.00
CA VAL A 943 -15.91 -3.01 11.52
C VAL A 943 -17.17 -2.96 10.63
N GLN A 944 -18.31 -2.52 11.18
CA GLN A 944 -19.59 -2.45 10.45
C GLN A 944 -19.54 -1.46 9.27
N ASN A 945 -19.59 -1.95 8.03
CA ASN A 945 -19.80 -1.15 6.82
C ASN A 945 -20.23 -2.03 5.63
N GLU A 946 -20.63 -1.43 4.51
CA GLU A 946 -21.13 -2.19 3.36
C GLU A 946 -20.04 -3.02 2.63
N HIS A 947 -18.75 -2.66 2.75
CA HIS A 947 -17.65 -3.48 2.22
C HIS A 947 -17.43 -4.74 3.08
N THR A 948 -17.44 -4.63 4.41
CA THR A 948 -17.33 -5.81 5.30
C THR A 948 -18.56 -6.70 5.23
N ARG A 949 -19.78 -6.13 5.10
CA ARG A 949 -21.00 -6.91 4.82
C ARG A 949 -20.91 -7.69 3.50
N ARG A 950 -20.38 -7.07 2.43
CA ARG A 950 -20.30 -7.70 1.10
C ARG A 950 -19.14 -8.66 0.93
N ASP A 951 -17.97 -8.39 1.49
CA ASP A 951 -16.75 -9.15 1.20
C ASP A 951 -16.33 -10.08 2.36
N TYR A 952 -16.74 -9.79 3.61
CA TYR A 952 -16.48 -10.61 4.81
C TYR A 952 -17.76 -11.28 5.37
N ARG A 953 -18.95 -10.91 4.87
CA ARG A 953 -20.28 -11.36 5.38
C ARG A 953 -20.48 -11.10 6.87
N VAL A 954 -20.06 -9.92 7.32
CA VAL A 954 -20.23 -9.47 8.71
C VAL A 954 -21.23 -8.33 8.78
N ASP A 955 -22.32 -8.60 9.49
CA ASP A 955 -23.28 -7.59 9.93
C ASP A 955 -23.47 -7.78 11.44
N TRP A 956 -22.79 -6.94 12.23
CA TRP A 956 -22.74 -7.04 13.69
C TRP A 956 -24.14 -6.96 14.32
N THR A 957 -25.11 -6.32 13.65
CA THR A 957 -26.51 -6.25 14.09
C THR A 957 -27.20 -7.62 14.14
N THR A 958 -26.76 -8.55 13.31
CA THR A 958 -27.27 -9.93 13.25
C THR A 958 -26.35 -10.93 13.94
N LEU A 959 -25.05 -10.63 13.99
CA LEU A 959 -24.02 -11.53 14.51
C LEU A 959 -23.90 -11.47 16.04
N ALA A 960 -23.92 -10.28 16.64
CA ALA A 960 -23.65 -10.07 18.07
C ALA A 960 -24.55 -10.90 19.02
N PRO A 961 -25.87 -11.05 18.80
CA PRO A 961 -26.74 -11.94 19.60
C PRO A 961 -26.31 -13.41 19.65
N HIS A 962 -25.44 -13.83 18.72
CA HIS A 962 -24.92 -15.19 18.60
C HIS A 962 -23.45 -15.33 19.03
N LEU A 963 -22.87 -14.32 19.70
CA LEU A 963 -21.50 -14.37 20.25
C LEU A 963 -21.49 -14.39 21.79
N ASP A 964 -20.30 -14.60 22.36
CA ASP A 964 -19.97 -14.36 23.77
C ASP A 964 -18.93 -13.24 23.95
N ILE A 965 -18.27 -12.83 22.85
CA ILE A 965 -17.31 -11.72 22.70
C ILE A 965 -17.35 -11.25 21.23
N ALA A 966 -17.31 -9.95 20.95
CA ALA A 966 -17.07 -9.40 19.61
C ALA A 966 -15.62 -8.88 19.51
N THR A 967 -14.93 -9.12 18.39
CA THR A 967 -13.54 -8.64 18.21
C THR A 967 -13.31 -7.89 16.89
N PRO A 968 -13.99 -6.75 16.66
CA PRO A 968 -13.87 -5.98 15.42
C PRO A 968 -12.43 -5.50 15.16
N SER A 969 -12.02 -5.54 13.89
CA SER A 969 -10.65 -5.27 13.44
C SER A 969 -10.43 -3.81 13.03
N PHE A 970 -9.43 -3.19 13.65
CA PHE A 970 -8.96 -1.82 13.40
C PHE A 970 -7.49 -1.89 12.91
N TYR A 971 -7.31 -2.37 11.67
CA TYR A 971 -6.00 -2.49 11.03
C TYR A 971 -5.20 -1.17 11.04
N SER A 972 -3.87 -1.29 11.03
CA SER A 972 -2.90 -0.28 11.48
C SER A 972 -3.12 1.15 10.97
N PHE A 973 -3.61 2.02 11.84
CA PHE A 973 -3.58 3.47 11.62
C PHE A 973 -2.22 4.03 12.05
N GLY A 974 -1.46 4.58 11.10
CA GLY A 974 -0.29 5.42 11.39
C GLY A 974 -0.68 6.73 12.09
N ALA A 975 0.29 7.51 12.57
CA ALA A 975 0.08 8.67 13.45
C ALA A 975 -1.05 9.61 13.01
N GLY A 976 -1.10 10.02 11.72
CA GLY A 976 -2.14 10.90 11.19
C GLY A 976 -3.57 10.32 11.20
N GLY A 977 -3.74 9.00 11.30
CA GLY A 977 -5.04 8.33 11.45
C GLY A 977 -5.53 8.21 12.90
N LEU A 978 -4.64 8.40 13.89
CA LEU A 978 -4.97 8.22 15.32
C LEU A 978 -5.81 9.37 15.91
N ALA A 979 -5.82 10.54 15.28
CA ALA A 979 -6.66 11.66 15.70
C ALA A 979 -8.15 11.38 15.45
N ASP A 980 -8.56 11.23 14.18
CA ASP A 980 -9.98 11.28 13.80
C ASP A 980 -10.58 9.98 13.28
N GLN A 981 -9.78 9.12 12.65
CA GLN A 981 -10.29 7.91 12.00
C GLN A 981 -10.40 6.77 13.01
N PHE A 982 -9.31 6.47 13.72
CA PHE A 982 -9.27 5.43 14.75
C PHE A 982 -10.24 5.74 15.90
N THR A 983 -10.19 6.95 16.47
CA THR A 983 -11.04 7.40 17.58
C THR A 983 -12.53 7.19 17.34
N ARG A 984 -13.00 7.67 16.18
CA ARG A 984 -14.39 7.63 15.78
C ARG A 984 -14.82 6.19 15.45
N GLY A 985 -14.00 5.47 14.68
CA GLY A 985 -14.27 4.08 14.33
C GLY A 985 -14.42 3.19 15.56
N ILE A 986 -13.55 3.35 16.57
CA ILE A 986 -13.67 2.65 17.87
C ILE A 986 -15.03 2.98 18.51
N ARG A 987 -15.34 4.26 18.76
CA ARG A 987 -16.57 4.68 19.44
C ARG A 987 -17.83 4.20 18.73
N GLU A 988 -17.91 4.43 17.42
CA GLU A 988 -19.07 4.06 16.59
C GLU A 988 -19.28 2.54 16.55
N THR A 989 -18.19 1.75 16.44
CA THR A 989 -18.27 0.29 16.40
C THR A 989 -18.60 -0.31 17.77
N VAL A 990 -17.94 0.13 18.85
CA VAL A 990 -18.23 -0.34 20.21
C VAL A 990 -19.68 -0.03 20.58
N LYS A 991 -20.12 1.20 20.34
CA LYS A 991 -21.51 1.62 20.59
C LYS A 991 -22.50 0.80 19.75
N GLY A 992 -22.29 0.71 18.44
CA GLY A 992 -23.20 0.00 17.54
C GLY A 992 -23.31 -1.51 17.78
N ILE A 993 -22.28 -2.14 18.39
CA ILE A 993 -22.37 -3.53 18.86
C ILE A 993 -23.15 -3.60 20.18
N LYS A 994 -22.80 -2.77 21.19
CA LYS A 994 -23.41 -2.81 22.52
C LYS A 994 -24.89 -2.39 22.51
N GLU A 995 -25.31 -1.50 21.61
CA GLU A 995 -26.72 -1.14 21.40
C GLU A 995 -27.57 -2.30 20.81
N VAL A 996 -26.94 -3.27 20.14
CA VAL A 996 -27.60 -4.47 19.61
C VAL A 996 -27.62 -5.59 20.65
N HIS A 997 -26.48 -5.86 21.28
CA HIS A 997 -26.34 -6.87 22.31
C HIS A 997 -25.21 -6.52 23.27
N GLU A 998 -25.49 -6.53 24.57
CA GLU A 998 -24.51 -6.22 25.61
C GLU A 998 -23.51 -7.37 25.80
N ILE A 999 -22.45 -7.34 24.99
CA ILE A 999 -21.32 -8.27 25.04
C ILE A 999 -19.99 -7.50 25.08
N PRO A 1000 -18.90 -8.11 25.61
CA PRO A 1000 -17.57 -7.51 25.55
C PRO A 1000 -17.12 -7.32 24.10
N VAL A 1001 -16.63 -6.12 23.78
CA VAL A 1001 -16.09 -5.72 22.48
C VAL A 1001 -14.61 -5.45 22.64
N PHE A 1002 -13.75 -6.34 22.12
CA PHE A 1002 -12.30 -6.15 22.15
C PHE A 1002 -11.83 -5.57 20.82
N ALA A 1003 -11.09 -4.47 20.85
CA ALA A 1003 -10.56 -3.90 19.62
C ALA A 1003 -9.40 -4.77 19.12
N THR A 1004 -9.55 -5.40 17.95
CA THR A 1004 -8.45 -6.15 17.33
C THR A 1004 -7.53 -5.18 16.61
N LEU A 1005 -6.26 -5.15 17.02
CA LEU A 1005 -5.20 -4.28 16.53
C LEU A 1005 -4.16 -5.11 15.76
N THR A 1006 -3.32 -4.44 14.97
CA THR A 1006 -2.08 -5.01 14.46
C THR A 1006 -1.02 -3.92 14.30
N THR A 1007 0.25 -4.29 14.46
CA THR A 1007 1.40 -3.40 14.22
C THR A 1007 1.80 -3.35 12.74
N GLY A 1008 1.21 -4.20 11.91
CA GLY A 1008 1.25 -4.12 10.46
C GLY A 1008 0.81 -5.42 9.79
N TYR A 1009 0.43 -5.32 8.52
CA TYR A 1009 0.40 -6.45 7.60
C TYR A 1009 0.92 -6.00 6.23
N GLU A 1010 1.48 -6.93 5.48
CA GLU A 1010 2.24 -6.67 4.26
C GLU A 1010 1.45 -5.84 3.21
N GLY A 1011 1.98 -4.67 2.85
CA GLY A 1011 1.35 -3.73 1.93
C GLY A 1011 0.40 -2.70 2.58
N SER A 1012 0.07 -2.85 3.87
CA SER A 1012 -0.56 -1.80 4.67
C SER A 1012 0.50 -1.01 5.46
N SER A 1013 0.14 0.17 5.98
CA SER A 1013 1.07 1.05 6.69
C SER A 1013 1.53 0.48 8.03
N LEU A 1014 2.71 -0.16 8.02
CA LEU A 1014 3.45 -0.61 9.20
C LEU A 1014 3.57 0.54 10.22
N THR A 1015 3.13 0.31 11.46
CA THR A 1015 3.44 1.22 12.57
C THR A 1015 4.88 0.98 13.04
N ARG A 1016 5.85 1.48 12.26
CA ARG A 1016 7.29 1.45 12.56
C ARG A 1016 7.66 2.11 13.90
N ASP A 1017 6.74 2.90 14.46
CA ASP A 1017 6.88 3.61 15.71
C ASP A 1017 6.06 2.94 16.81
N ALA A 1018 6.75 2.39 17.81
CA ALA A 1018 6.13 1.74 18.96
C ALA A 1018 5.24 2.70 19.79
N ARG A 1019 5.47 4.02 19.72
CA ARG A 1019 4.58 5.02 20.34
C ARG A 1019 3.15 4.94 19.79
N ALA A 1020 3.00 4.72 18.49
CA ALA A 1020 1.69 4.49 17.86
C ALA A 1020 1.02 3.21 18.40
N THR A 1021 1.79 2.17 18.75
CA THR A 1021 1.24 0.95 19.38
C THR A 1021 0.70 1.25 20.79
N ARG A 1022 1.45 1.99 21.63
CA ARG A 1022 0.98 2.45 22.95
C ARG A 1022 -0.31 3.28 22.82
N MET A 1023 -0.34 4.20 21.86
CA MET A 1023 -1.50 5.05 21.57
C MET A 1023 -2.73 4.27 21.13
N GLN A 1024 -2.61 3.30 20.21
CA GLN A 1024 -3.72 2.46 19.76
C GLN A 1024 -4.35 1.68 20.91
N ILE A 1025 -3.52 1.04 21.77
CA ILE A 1025 -3.99 0.30 22.94
C ILE A 1025 -4.78 1.21 23.89
N LEU A 1026 -4.19 2.35 24.28
CA LEU A 1026 -4.80 3.25 25.26
C LEU A 1026 -6.07 3.90 24.72
N LYS A 1027 -6.09 4.32 23.45
CA LYS A 1027 -7.28 4.91 22.83
C LYS A 1027 -8.42 3.92 22.62
N ALA A 1028 -8.13 2.64 22.39
CA ALA A 1028 -9.16 1.61 22.29
C ALA A 1028 -9.93 1.45 23.61
N ILE A 1029 -9.22 1.22 24.72
CA ILE A 1029 -9.83 1.07 26.06
C ILE A 1029 -10.49 2.37 26.51
N ALA A 1030 -9.79 3.51 26.40
CA ALA A 1030 -10.29 4.80 26.86
C ALA A 1030 -11.54 5.29 26.11
N HIS A 1031 -11.83 4.75 24.93
CA HIS A 1031 -13.04 5.02 24.15
C HIS A 1031 -14.06 3.85 24.15
N GLY A 1032 -13.96 2.94 25.13
CA GLY A 1032 -15.06 2.03 25.52
C GLY A 1032 -14.90 0.56 25.10
N ALA A 1033 -13.79 0.16 24.48
CA ALA A 1033 -13.51 -1.25 24.23
C ALA A 1033 -13.17 -1.96 25.55
N ASP A 1034 -13.72 -3.16 25.76
CA ASP A 1034 -13.57 -3.93 27.00
C ASP A 1034 -12.25 -4.72 27.06
N GLY A 1035 -11.41 -4.55 26.05
CA GLY A 1035 -10.15 -5.24 25.84
C GLY A 1035 -9.51 -4.87 24.50
N VAL A 1036 -8.28 -5.34 24.28
CA VAL A 1036 -7.55 -5.24 23.00
C VAL A 1036 -6.96 -6.60 22.65
N TYR A 1037 -6.86 -6.90 21.35
CA TYR A 1037 -6.26 -8.15 20.87
C TYR A 1037 -5.32 -7.89 19.69
N PHE A 1038 -4.08 -8.41 19.71
CA PHE A 1038 -3.17 -8.28 18.57
C PHE A 1038 -3.34 -9.45 17.59
N TRP A 1039 -3.76 -9.18 16.35
CA TRP A 1039 -4.04 -10.23 15.32
C TRP A 1039 -2.78 -10.92 14.78
N TRP A 1040 -1.67 -10.19 14.67
CA TRP A 1040 -0.38 -10.74 14.25
C TRP A 1040 0.76 -9.94 14.89
N TRP A 1041 1.93 -10.56 15.00
CA TRP A 1041 2.97 -10.10 15.93
C TRP A 1041 4.42 -10.19 15.42
N GLY A 1042 4.64 -10.66 14.18
CA GLY A 1042 5.98 -10.95 13.65
C GLY A 1042 6.86 -9.72 13.34
N THR A 1043 6.31 -8.51 13.48
CA THR A 1043 7.00 -7.23 13.38
C THR A 1043 7.45 -6.65 14.72
N ASN A 1044 6.99 -7.18 15.86
CA ASN A 1044 7.25 -6.57 17.16
C ASN A 1044 8.65 -6.89 17.69
N ASP A 1045 9.31 -5.83 18.16
CA ASP A 1045 10.64 -5.86 18.77
C ASP A 1045 10.60 -5.35 20.23
N GLY A 1046 11.76 -5.21 20.85
CA GLY A 1046 11.89 -4.70 22.21
C GLY A 1046 11.28 -3.31 22.45
N ARG A 1047 11.16 -2.46 21.42
CA ARG A 1047 10.47 -1.16 21.55
C ARG A 1047 8.96 -1.37 21.68
N HIS A 1048 8.40 -2.26 20.87
CA HIS A 1048 6.99 -2.62 20.92
C HIS A 1048 6.61 -3.37 22.21
N TYR A 1049 7.49 -4.25 22.72
CA TYR A 1049 7.28 -4.90 24.01
C TYR A 1049 7.20 -3.88 25.16
N ARG A 1050 8.08 -2.87 25.19
CA ARG A 1050 7.99 -1.77 26.17
C ARG A 1050 6.74 -0.91 25.98
N ALA A 1051 6.34 -0.59 24.74
CA ALA A 1051 5.11 0.15 24.47
C ALA A 1051 3.83 -0.57 24.95
N ILE A 1052 3.75 -1.90 24.77
CA ILE A 1052 2.65 -2.71 25.31
C ILE A 1052 2.70 -2.75 26.84
N ALA A 1053 3.90 -2.85 27.43
CA ALA A 1053 4.11 -2.83 28.88
C ALA A 1053 3.64 -1.52 29.54
N ASP A 1054 4.00 -0.38 28.96
CA ASP A 1054 3.55 0.93 29.45
C ASP A 1054 2.04 1.11 29.28
N ALA A 1055 1.46 0.61 28.20
CA ALA A 1055 0.01 0.66 27.99
C ALA A 1055 -0.77 -0.23 28.96
N SER A 1056 -0.34 -1.49 29.17
CA SER A 1056 -0.99 -2.42 30.11
C SER A 1056 -0.89 -1.92 31.55
N ARG A 1057 0.25 -1.31 31.94
CA ARG A 1057 0.44 -0.66 33.24
C ARG A 1057 -0.54 0.49 33.48
N VAL A 1058 -0.83 1.31 32.48
CA VAL A 1058 -1.84 2.39 32.57
C VAL A 1058 -3.26 1.81 32.60
N ILE A 1059 -3.58 0.82 31.75
CA ILE A 1059 -4.88 0.12 31.77
C ILE A 1059 -5.15 -0.46 33.16
N ALA A 1060 -4.21 -1.22 33.72
CA ALA A 1060 -4.39 -1.88 35.01
C ALA A 1060 -4.51 -0.91 36.20
N GLU A 1061 -4.01 0.32 36.08
CA GLU A 1061 -4.14 1.37 37.11
C GLU A 1061 -5.49 2.11 37.04
N LEU A 1062 -6.02 2.27 35.83
CA LEU A 1062 -7.32 2.91 35.59
C LEU A 1062 -8.48 1.89 35.42
N GLU A 1063 -8.19 0.59 35.49
CA GLU A 1063 -9.12 -0.53 35.32
C GLU A 1063 -10.46 -0.36 36.07
N PRO A 1064 -10.52 0.10 37.34
CA PRO A 1064 -11.80 0.37 38.01
C PRO A 1064 -12.70 1.39 37.31
N PHE A 1065 -12.12 2.40 36.64
CA PHE A 1065 -12.88 3.39 35.87
C PHE A 1065 -13.49 2.78 34.61
N PHE A 1066 -12.72 2.00 33.86
CA PHE A 1066 -13.19 1.39 32.61
C PHE A 1066 -14.24 0.30 32.86
N LEU A 1067 -14.17 -0.43 33.97
CA LEU A 1067 -15.11 -1.50 34.31
C LEU A 1067 -16.39 -1.03 35.02
N LYS A 1068 -16.31 0.05 35.82
CA LYS A 1068 -17.39 0.43 36.76
C LYS A 1068 -17.74 1.93 36.74
N GLY A 1069 -17.00 2.73 35.96
CA GLY A 1069 -17.26 4.15 35.77
C GLY A 1069 -18.15 4.42 34.55
N THR A 1070 -18.48 5.70 34.36
CA THR A 1070 -19.19 6.20 33.17
C THR A 1070 -18.24 6.99 32.29
N ASN A 1071 -18.13 6.65 31.00
CA ASN A 1071 -17.43 7.49 30.02
C ASN A 1071 -18.28 8.73 29.70
N ASP A 1072 -17.70 9.92 29.90
CA ASP A 1072 -18.30 11.21 29.57
C ASP A 1072 -17.18 12.25 29.40
N ASP A 1073 -16.85 12.58 28.15
CA ASP A 1073 -15.79 13.53 27.84
C ASP A 1073 -16.18 15.00 28.11
N GLY A 1074 -17.45 15.27 28.40
CA GLY A 1074 -17.93 16.59 28.80
C GLY A 1074 -17.56 16.96 30.24
N LEU A 1075 -17.19 15.97 31.06
CA LEU A 1075 -16.79 16.15 32.46
C LEU A 1075 -15.70 17.21 32.60
N VAL A 1076 -14.70 17.23 31.72
CA VAL A 1076 -13.67 18.28 31.68
C VAL A 1076 -13.65 18.95 30.32
N THR A 1077 -13.46 20.26 30.32
CA THR A 1077 -13.16 21.01 29.10
C THR A 1077 -11.66 21.00 28.88
N VAL A 1078 -11.20 20.41 27.77
CA VAL A 1078 -9.82 20.56 27.30
C VAL A 1078 -9.79 21.67 26.26
N GLU A 1079 -8.85 22.61 26.38
CA GLU A 1079 -8.69 23.67 25.38
C GLU A 1079 -8.39 23.06 23.99
N PRO A 1080 -9.09 23.47 22.91
CA PRO A 1080 -8.88 22.90 21.57
C PRO A 1080 -7.45 23.12 21.08
N SER A 1081 -6.73 22.01 20.84
CA SER A 1081 -5.39 22.02 20.23
C SER A 1081 -5.30 21.08 19.05
N ALA A 1082 -4.59 21.49 18.01
CA ALA A 1082 -4.46 20.72 16.77
C ALA A 1082 -3.70 19.41 17.01
N GLY A 1083 -4.32 18.29 16.62
CA GLY A 1083 -3.75 16.97 16.85
C GLY A 1083 -3.74 16.54 18.33
N ALA A 1084 -4.65 17.05 19.16
CA ALA A 1084 -4.91 16.54 20.51
C ALA A 1084 -6.30 15.88 20.62
N SER A 1085 -6.50 15.00 21.60
CA SER A 1085 -7.83 14.54 22.03
C SER A 1085 -7.82 14.10 23.49
N HIS A 1086 -8.97 13.99 24.14
CA HIS A 1086 -9.09 13.43 25.50
C HIS A 1086 -10.12 12.28 25.58
N ALA A 1087 -10.12 11.60 26.72
CA ALA A 1087 -11.15 10.67 27.15
C ALA A 1087 -11.37 10.82 28.67
N CYS A 1088 -12.61 10.82 29.16
CA CYS A 1088 -12.90 10.94 30.59
C CYS A 1088 -13.84 9.87 31.12
N TRP A 1089 -13.59 9.43 32.35
CA TRP A 1089 -14.35 8.39 33.04
C TRP A 1089 -14.58 8.77 34.50
N ARG A 1090 -15.84 8.83 34.94
CA ARG A 1090 -16.21 9.11 36.34
C ARG A 1090 -16.47 7.81 37.10
N LEU A 1091 -15.88 7.67 38.29
CA LEU A 1091 -16.13 6.59 39.25
C LEU A 1091 -16.41 7.19 40.63
N GLY A 1092 -17.69 7.28 41.00
CA GLY A 1092 -18.11 8.00 42.23
C GLY A 1092 -17.70 9.47 42.16
N ASN A 1093 -16.86 9.90 43.11
CA ASN A 1093 -16.33 11.27 43.18
C ASN A 1093 -14.99 11.45 42.45
N GLU A 1094 -14.37 10.38 41.94
CA GLU A 1094 -13.16 10.46 41.13
C GLU A 1094 -13.48 10.58 39.63
N VAL A 1095 -12.67 11.34 38.89
CA VAL A 1095 -12.71 11.42 37.41
C VAL A 1095 -11.31 11.15 36.87
N ALA A 1096 -11.15 10.05 36.14
CA ALA A 1096 -9.97 9.79 35.34
C ALA A 1096 -10.05 10.55 34.01
N VAL A 1097 -9.00 11.32 33.69
CA VAL A 1097 -8.81 12.06 32.44
C VAL A 1097 -7.59 11.49 31.75
N LEU A 1098 -7.75 11.01 30.52
CA LEU A 1098 -6.65 10.62 29.63
C LEU A 1098 -6.50 11.68 28.54
N LEU A 1099 -5.27 12.14 28.35
CA LEU A 1099 -4.89 13.18 27.40
C LEU A 1099 -3.97 12.59 26.35
N PHE A 1100 -4.29 12.79 25.07
CA PHE A 1100 -3.60 12.18 23.93
C PHE A 1100 -3.06 13.26 22.99
N ASN A 1101 -1.80 13.13 22.62
CA ASN A 1101 -1.11 13.97 21.64
C ASN A 1101 -0.77 13.14 20.39
N HIS A 1102 -1.40 13.44 19.26
CA HIS A 1102 -1.22 12.72 17.99
C HIS A 1102 -0.06 13.29 17.14
N ARG A 1103 0.55 14.41 17.57
CA ARG A 1103 1.68 15.03 16.89
C ARG A 1103 2.97 14.25 17.12
N GLY A 1104 3.59 13.76 16.05
CA GLY A 1104 4.85 13.00 16.12
C GLY A 1104 6.11 13.83 16.37
N ASP A 1105 6.02 15.15 16.21
CA ASP A 1105 7.14 16.10 16.18
C ASP A 1105 7.37 16.84 17.50
N ALA A 1106 6.32 17.09 18.28
CA ALA A 1106 6.41 17.93 19.48
C ALA A 1106 5.49 17.46 20.62
N ALA A 1107 5.92 17.69 21.86
CA ALA A 1107 5.06 17.61 23.03
C ALA A 1107 4.05 18.79 23.04
N GLN A 1108 2.88 18.58 23.61
CA GLN A 1108 1.84 19.62 23.74
C GLN A 1108 1.52 19.90 25.21
N ALA A 1109 1.36 21.17 25.57
CA ALA A 1109 0.79 21.57 26.85
C ALA A 1109 -0.73 21.74 26.67
N LEU A 1110 -1.52 20.79 27.18
CA LEU A 1110 -2.98 20.82 27.11
C LEU A 1110 -3.54 21.37 28.42
N ARG A 1111 -4.46 22.33 28.32
CA ARG A 1111 -5.15 22.87 29.50
C ARG A 1111 -6.47 22.14 29.73
N VAL A 1112 -6.69 21.75 30.97
CA VAL A 1112 -7.88 21.03 31.44
C VAL A 1112 -8.60 21.88 32.48
N ALA A 1113 -9.84 22.27 32.20
CA ALA A 1113 -10.71 22.98 33.11
C ALA A 1113 -11.89 22.09 33.55
N PRO A 1114 -12.50 22.34 34.72
CA PRO A 1114 -13.79 21.74 35.08
C PRO A 1114 -14.83 22.03 33.99
N GLY A 1115 -15.40 20.98 33.40
CA GLY A 1115 -16.47 21.06 32.40
C GLY A 1115 -17.82 20.87 33.09
N SER A 1116 -18.53 19.78 32.76
CA SER A 1116 -19.74 19.35 33.47
C SER A 1116 -19.48 18.70 34.85
N LEU A 1117 -18.30 18.94 35.47
CA LEU A 1117 -18.03 18.48 36.84
C LEU A 1117 -19.12 19.03 37.80
N PRO A 1118 -19.70 18.19 38.68
CA PRO A 1118 -20.93 18.54 39.38
C PRO A 1118 -20.72 19.59 40.49
N GLU A 1119 -21.01 20.84 40.18
CA GLU A 1119 -21.04 22.01 41.08
C GLU A 1119 -19.69 22.48 41.70
N PRO A 1120 -19.59 23.74 42.18
CA PRO A 1120 -18.34 24.34 42.64
C PRO A 1120 -17.66 23.58 43.80
N GLY A 1121 -16.34 23.42 43.72
CA GLY A 1121 -15.51 22.77 44.75
C GLY A 1121 -14.03 22.80 44.38
N GLU A 1122 -13.16 22.60 45.36
CA GLU A 1122 -11.70 22.61 45.16
C GLU A 1122 -11.20 21.23 44.69
N TRP A 1123 -11.38 20.93 43.41
CA TRP A 1123 -10.88 19.69 42.81
C TRP A 1123 -9.36 19.56 42.94
N ARG A 1124 -8.85 18.35 43.19
CA ARG A 1124 -7.40 18.07 43.35
C ARG A 1124 -6.98 16.85 42.54
N VAL A 1125 -5.75 16.87 42.03
CA VAL A 1125 -5.12 15.72 41.37
C VAL A 1125 -4.66 14.74 42.46
N VAL A 1126 -5.31 13.58 42.55
CA VAL A 1126 -5.02 12.56 43.57
C VAL A 1126 -4.10 11.45 43.06
N ARG A 1127 -4.12 11.17 41.75
CA ARG A 1127 -3.19 10.25 41.05
C ARG A 1127 -2.87 10.82 39.66
N ALA A 1128 -1.70 10.50 39.12
CA ALA A 1128 -1.27 10.93 37.79
C ALA A 1128 -0.25 9.95 37.19
N SER A 1129 -0.03 10.09 35.88
CA SER A 1129 1.07 9.45 35.16
C SER A 1129 2.40 9.72 35.88
N PRO A 1130 3.23 8.70 36.21
CA PRO A 1130 4.44 8.87 37.02
C PRO A 1130 5.51 9.78 36.37
N ASP A 1131 5.40 9.96 35.06
CA ASP A 1131 6.21 10.78 34.16
C ASP A 1131 5.81 12.28 34.14
N LEU A 1132 4.70 12.66 34.79
CA LEU A 1132 4.29 14.06 34.90
C LEU A 1132 4.94 14.77 36.10
N GLU A 1133 5.50 15.96 35.86
CA GLU A 1133 5.73 16.93 36.93
C GLU A 1133 4.39 17.26 37.63
N LYS A 1134 4.41 17.40 38.96
CA LYS A 1134 3.21 17.52 39.81
C LYS A 1134 2.20 18.55 39.27
N PRO A 1135 1.07 18.12 38.65
CA PRO A 1135 0.18 19.07 37.99
C PRO A 1135 -0.52 19.96 39.01
N ALA A 1136 -0.41 21.28 38.83
CA ALA A 1136 -0.93 22.29 39.75
C ALA A 1136 -1.98 23.19 39.07
N TRP A 1137 -3.08 23.47 39.76
CA TRP A 1137 -4.13 24.36 39.27
C TRP A 1137 -3.67 25.81 39.20
N GLY A 1138 -3.88 26.46 38.05
CA GLY A 1138 -3.71 27.88 37.86
C GLY A 1138 -5.03 28.62 37.59
N PRO A 1139 -5.00 29.96 37.40
CA PRO A 1139 -6.20 30.78 37.16
C PRO A 1139 -7.01 30.46 35.89
N GLY A 1140 -6.53 29.53 35.06
CA GLY A 1140 -7.20 29.06 33.84
C GLY A 1140 -7.16 27.54 33.72
N GLY A 1141 -7.31 26.82 34.84
CA GLY A 1141 -7.31 25.35 34.87
C GLY A 1141 -5.93 24.71 35.10
N LEU A 1142 -5.85 23.42 34.81
CA LEU A 1142 -4.69 22.55 34.99
C LEU A 1142 -3.93 22.43 33.67
N SER A 1143 -2.66 22.87 33.62
CA SER A 1143 -1.82 22.69 32.43
C SER A 1143 -1.04 21.39 32.54
N VAL A 1144 -1.14 20.51 31.52
CA VAL A 1144 -0.52 19.18 31.52
C VAL A 1144 0.30 19.00 30.24
N ALA A 1145 1.58 18.64 30.38
CA ALA A 1145 2.45 18.33 29.24
C ALA A 1145 2.23 16.88 28.77
N VAL A 1146 2.06 16.69 27.46
CA VAL A 1146 1.82 15.39 26.83
C VAL A 1146 2.89 15.15 25.75
N PRO A 1147 3.74 14.10 25.87
CA PRO A 1147 4.84 13.85 24.92
C PRO A 1147 4.39 13.62 23.47
N ALA A 1148 5.33 13.70 22.52
CA ALA A 1148 5.06 13.56 21.10
C ALA A 1148 4.63 12.13 20.73
N LEU A 1149 3.50 12.00 20.03
CA LEU A 1149 2.80 10.75 19.68
C LEU A 1149 2.46 9.89 20.90
N ASP A 1150 2.05 10.51 22.01
CA ASP A 1150 1.93 9.84 23.30
C ASP A 1150 0.71 10.28 24.13
N ALA A 1151 0.50 9.61 25.25
CA ALA A 1151 -0.64 9.84 26.14
C ALA A 1151 -0.28 9.77 27.63
N VAL A 1152 -0.82 10.73 28.38
CA VAL A 1152 -0.69 10.82 29.84
C VAL A 1152 -2.08 10.77 30.48
N TRP A 1153 -2.13 10.51 31.79
CA TRP A 1153 -3.39 10.44 32.52
C TRP A 1153 -3.29 11.11 33.90
N LEU A 1154 -4.44 11.48 34.44
CA LEU A 1154 -4.61 11.98 35.80
C LEU A 1154 -5.99 11.60 36.35
N VAL A 1155 -6.08 11.53 37.67
CA VAL A 1155 -7.34 11.33 38.40
C VAL A 1155 -7.58 12.54 39.27
N LEU A 1156 -8.72 13.19 39.03
CA LEU A 1156 -9.25 14.29 39.82
C LEU A 1156 -10.21 13.74 40.88
N ALA A 1157 -10.16 14.29 42.09
CA ALA A 1157 -11.18 14.11 43.12
C ALA A 1157 -11.66 15.48 43.63
N ARG A 1158 -12.88 15.54 44.18
CA ARG A 1158 -13.49 16.72 44.81
C ARG A 1158 -13.35 16.69 46.34
#